data_AF-A0A7K4GXN1-F1
#
_entry.id   AF-A0A7K4GXN1-F1
#
_cell.length_a   1.000
_cell.length_b   1.000
_cell.length_c   1.000
_cell.angle_alpha   90.00
_cell.angle_beta   90.00
_cell.angle_gamma   90.00
#
_symmetry.space_group_name_H-M   'P 1'
#
loop_
_entity.id
_entity.type
_entity.pdbx_description
1 polymer ?
#
loop_
_entity_poly.entity_id
_entity_poly.type
_entity_poly.pdbx_seq_one_letter_code
_entity_poly.pdbx_strand_id
1 'polypeptide(L)'
;MPKQRIIFDANYFICMLQIKARNILKNLEIVADDLGYEYYISQVVFDEIKAPHTYKDKLKSIINVEKILPSEIDAIKDDLSQFNIRFPAQDPDLTLVCIGKKLLDEKGALPVHLVTDDFKLAKNTNLLYKGKINILSLSSFLLKIQRTIAKSQMRKYFKELWKRSLNYTLSYMIERSKIYPAEQKITWLIEKAIAVTETSILSQDVELENPDTGVKFEIGASKYADEINIAEKYISNQDLPQSEEEQIIRIVKFLENLKISREYIIRAREAIIKSETKDAVKYLKKGNGFLVSLLQVASGQLTNIKDYEIVEQLICSEISKMEFLRAFLLVSLGRINTAIDSLERAALFSIIIHNYKTCLTLNYIKALIYLFHGLYENAIKQYNFTEELADIYDDDKLRLKSLIGKAIAIYIQGENKNTAMNIMDEISKIDFEENFLDAIIVFSELGDYFLALGHSQIAVNLYNQALEISIDYKLTYKSEILIEKLKRSYIATVLTGYSAEDMVDKLDVLLDKAYSIKDVEKYNEQIKKISSFNLLFYTPFPYITGKNKTIPFSKLPKELQDDYLEVVYFEKSKEIPEQILFIVSHYELGLLGIKLLTSENVTGIAENYTLKIKSTAKVKIYEPEEDLKNDFLIRAIIEATTKDMVKIIYNLPAFFKQLNL
;
A
#
# COMPACT_ATOMS: atom_id res chain seq x y z
N MET A 1 -31.89 10.66 -27.90
CA MET A 1 -30.56 11.26 -27.63
C MET A 1 -29.89 11.60 -28.97
N PRO A 2 -28.98 12.58 -29.05
CA PRO A 2 -28.27 12.85 -30.30
C PRO A 2 -27.43 11.64 -30.69
N LYS A 3 -27.46 11.25 -31.97
CA LYS A 3 -26.64 10.18 -32.52
C LYS A 3 -25.15 10.50 -32.33
N GLN A 4 -24.32 9.49 -32.15
CA GLN A 4 -22.88 9.66 -31.88
C GLN A 4 -22.07 8.64 -32.67
N ARG A 5 -20.83 9.01 -33.00
CA ARG A 5 -19.92 8.15 -33.75
C ARG A 5 -18.78 7.71 -32.84
N ILE A 6 -18.54 6.41 -32.76
CA ILE A 6 -17.52 5.82 -31.88
C ILE A 6 -16.51 5.08 -32.75
N ILE A 7 -15.25 5.51 -32.68
CA ILE A 7 -14.12 4.86 -33.34
C ILE A 7 -13.45 3.96 -32.31
N PHE A 8 -13.26 2.68 -32.64
CA PHE A 8 -12.64 1.70 -31.76
C PHE A 8 -11.20 1.40 -32.15
N ASP A 9 -10.34 1.37 -31.15
CA ASP A 9 -9.04 0.71 -31.17
C ASP A 9 -9.20 -0.82 -30.99
N ALA A 10 -8.30 -1.62 -31.56
CA ALA A 10 -8.25 -3.07 -31.39
C ALA A 10 -8.16 -3.48 -29.92
N ASN A 11 -7.48 -2.68 -29.10
CA ASN A 11 -7.31 -2.90 -27.66
C ASN A 11 -8.65 -3.11 -26.94
N TYR A 12 -9.72 -2.42 -27.35
CA TYR A 12 -11.05 -2.60 -26.77
C TYR A 12 -11.54 -4.05 -26.94
N PHE A 13 -11.48 -4.60 -28.15
CA PHE A 13 -11.96 -5.95 -28.41
C PHE A 13 -11.04 -7.03 -27.84
N ILE A 14 -9.73 -6.78 -27.83
CA ILE A 14 -8.75 -7.66 -27.18
C ILE A 14 -9.05 -7.75 -25.68
N CYS A 15 -9.24 -6.61 -25.01
CA CYS A 15 -9.63 -6.55 -23.60
C CYS A 15 -10.93 -7.33 -23.34
N MET A 16 -11.98 -7.11 -24.14
CA MET A 16 -13.26 -7.81 -23.99
C MET A 16 -13.14 -9.34 -24.13
N LEU A 17 -12.28 -9.81 -25.04
CA LEU A 17 -12.01 -11.24 -25.21
C LEU A 17 -11.25 -11.82 -24.02
N GLN A 18 -10.26 -11.09 -23.49
CA GLN A 18 -9.44 -11.52 -22.37
C GLN A 18 -10.23 -11.61 -21.06
N ILE A 19 -11.09 -10.62 -20.80
CA ILE A 19 -12.05 -10.71 -19.69
C ILE A 19 -13.21 -11.66 -19.99
N LYS A 20 -13.20 -12.43 -21.09
CA LYS A 20 -14.26 -13.38 -21.44
C LYS A 20 -15.66 -12.75 -21.35
N ALA A 21 -15.82 -11.56 -21.93
CA ALA A 21 -17.07 -10.80 -21.93
C ALA A 21 -18.16 -11.57 -22.69
N ARG A 22 -19.11 -12.18 -21.96
CA ARG A 22 -20.19 -12.97 -22.57
C ARG A 22 -21.12 -12.09 -23.40
N ASN A 23 -21.39 -12.46 -24.65
CA ASN A 23 -22.34 -11.78 -25.55
C ASN A 23 -22.05 -10.29 -25.83
N ILE A 24 -20.80 -9.85 -25.72
CA ILE A 24 -20.42 -8.43 -25.87
C ILE A 24 -20.91 -7.82 -27.19
N LEU A 25 -20.74 -8.51 -28.33
CA LEU A 25 -21.16 -7.99 -29.64
C LEU A 25 -22.68 -7.78 -29.73
N LYS A 26 -23.48 -8.74 -29.25
CA LYS A 26 -24.95 -8.61 -29.22
C LYS A 26 -25.39 -7.45 -28.32
N ASN A 27 -24.68 -7.23 -27.22
CA ASN A 27 -25.02 -6.17 -26.29
C ASN A 27 -24.58 -4.79 -26.82
N LEU A 28 -23.50 -4.72 -27.62
CA LEU A 28 -23.13 -3.50 -28.34
C LEU A 28 -24.12 -3.16 -29.46
N GLU A 29 -24.64 -4.15 -30.17
CA GLU A 29 -25.72 -3.96 -31.16
C GLU A 29 -26.98 -3.34 -30.50
N ILE A 30 -27.40 -3.87 -29.34
CA ILE A 30 -28.51 -3.30 -28.55
C ILE A 30 -28.20 -1.85 -28.11
N VAL A 31 -26.95 -1.55 -27.75
CA VAL A 31 -26.53 -0.20 -27.36
C VAL A 31 -26.55 0.75 -28.55
N ALA A 32 -26.13 0.29 -29.73
CA ALA A 32 -26.18 1.07 -30.97
C ALA A 32 -27.61 1.49 -31.29
N ASP A 33 -28.56 0.57 -31.21
CA ASP A 33 -29.98 0.82 -31.45
C ASP A 33 -30.60 1.73 -30.37
N ASP A 34 -30.37 1.43 -29.08
CA ASP A 34 -30.99 2.15 -27.97
C ASP A 34 -30.42 3.59 -27.82
N LEU A 35 -29.13 3.81 -28.13
CA LEU A 35 -28.45 5.11 -27.92
C LEU A 35 -28.16 5.87 -29.23
N GLY A 36 -28.39 5.26 -30.40
CA GLY A 36 -28.08 5.84 -31.69
C GLY A 36 -26.56 5.96 -31.95
N TYR A 37 -25.78 4.95 -31.55
CA TYR A 37 -24.33 4.94 -31.78
C TYR A 37 -23.98 4.28 -33.12
N GLU A 38 -23.08 4.91 -33.86
CA GLU A 38 -22.48 4.38 -35.09
C GLU A 38 -21.03 4.00 -34.80
N TYR A 39 -20.65 2.74 -35.04
CA TYR A 39 -19.34 2.22 -34.70
C TYR A 39 -18.42 2.16 -35.92
N TYR A 40 -17.15 2.55 -35.75
CA TYR A 40 -16.15 2.59 -36.81
C TYR A 40 -14.82 1.98 -36.35
N ILE A 41 -14.11 1.34 -37.28
CA ILE A 41 -12.74 0.84 -37.10
C ILE A 41 -12.03 0.84 -38.45
N SER A 42 -10.71 0.99 -38.49
CA SER A 42 -9.97 0.85 -39.74
C SER A 42 -9.75 -0.63 -40.09
N GLN A 43 -9.60 -0.93 -41.38
CA GLN A 43 -9.28 -2.28 -41.83
C GLN A 43 -7.99 -2.82 -41.19
N VAL A 44 -6.97 -1.98 -41.05
CA VAL A 44 -5.66 -2.37 -40.48
C VAL A 44 -5.81 -2.76 -39.01
N VAL A 45 -6.47 -1.93 -38.21
CA VAL A 45 -6.70 -2.17 -36.77
C VAL A 45 -7.69 -3.32 -36.54
N PHE A 46 -8.68 -3.50 -37.43
CA PHE A 46 -9.59 -4.65 -37.38
C PHE A 46 -8.85 -5.99 -37.56
N ASP A 47 -7.83 -6.02 -38.42
CA ASP A 47 -7.08 -7.24 -38.70
C ASP A 47 -6.17 -7.65 -37.52
N GLU A 48 -5.75 -6.70 -36.67
CA GLU A 48 -4.96 -6.92 -35.44
C GLU A 48 -5.72 -7.68 -34.35
N ILE A 49 -7.06 -7.65 -34.36
CA ILE A 49 -7.89 -8.34 -33.38
C ILE A 49 -7.69 -9.85 -33.51
N LYS A 50 -7.04 -10.50 -32.54
CA LYS A 50 -6.84 -11.96 -32.50
C LYS A 50 -8.09 -12.67 -31.97
N ALA A 51 -9.07 -12.91 -32.84
CA ALA A 51 -10.34 -13.56 -32.51
C ALA A 51 -10.76 -14.63 -33.54
N PRO A 52 -11.60 -15.63 -33.17
CA PRO A 52 -12.15 -16.62 -34.10
C PRO A 52 -12.91 -15.97 -35.26
N HIS A 53 -12.91 -16.63 -36.44
CA HIS A 53 -13.58 -16.12 -37.65
C HIS A 53 -15.06 -15.76 -37.41
N THR A 54 -15.79 -16.59 -36.66
CA THR A 54 -17.20 -16.34 -36.28
C THR A 54 -17.39 -15.06 -35.47
N TYR A 55 -16.40 -14.66 -34.66
CA TYR A 55 -16.43 -13.39 -33.92
C TYR A 55 -16.15 -12.21 -34.84
N LYS A 56 -15.16 -12.33 -35.74
CA LYS A 56 -14.83 -11.28 -36.72
C LYS A 56 -15.97 -11.02 -37.70
N ASP A 57 -16.64 -12.08 -38.19
CA ASP A 57 -17.77 -11.95 -39.12
C ASP A 57 -18.96 -11.25 -38.46
N LYS A 58 -19.24 -11.59 -37.19
CA LYS A 58 -20.28 -10.90 -36.40
C LYS A 58 -19.90 -9.47 -36.05
N LEU A 59 -18.62 -9.18 -35.82
CA LEU A 59 -18.16 -7.82 -35.58
C LEU A 59 -18.35 -6.96 -36.84
N LYS A 60 -18.01 -7.47 -38.03
CA LYS A 60 -18.22 -6.80 -39.32
C LYS A 60 -19.68 -6.44 -39.61
N SER A 61 -20.65 -7.18 -39.08
CA SER A 61 -22.07 -6.84 -39.24
C SER A 61 -22.54 -5.71 -38.33
N ILE A 62 -21.74 -5.32 -37.33
CA ILE A 62 -22.10 -4.33 -36.29
C ILE A 62 -21.22 -3.07 -36.38
N ILE A 63 -20.02 -3.17 -36.97
CA ILE A 63 -19.05 -2.06 -37.09
C ILE A 63 -18.78 -1.72 -38.56
N ASN A 64 -18.67 -0.42 -38.87
CA ASN A 64 -18.23 0.05 -40.16
C ASN A 64 -16.70 -0.07 -40.26
N VAL A 65 -16.21 -0.94 -41.16
CA VAL A 65 -14.78 -1.14 -41.40
C VAL A 65 -14.33 -0.29 -42.58
N GLU A 66 -13.57 0.76 -42.29
CA GLU A 66 -13.12 1.74 -43.28
C GLU A 66 -11.71 1.42 -43.80
N LYS A 67 -11.51 1.59 -45.12
CA LYS A 67 -10.19 1.48 -45.75
C LYS A 67 -9.55 2.86 -45.86
N ILE A 68 -8.36 3.00 -45.28
CA ILE A 68 -7.57 4.23 -45.33
C ILE A 68 -6.38 4.03 -46.27
N LEU A 69 -6.18 4.95 -47.20
CA LEU A 69 -5.07 4.91 -48.15
C LEU A 69 -3.77 5.40 -47.48
N PRO A 70 -2.60 4.88 -47.85
CA PRO A 70 -1.31 5.34 -47.30
C PRO A 70 -1.08 6.85 -47.44
N SER A 71 -1.52 7.45 -48.56
CA SER A 71 -1.42 8.90 -48.80
C SER A 71 -2.22 9.75 -47.81
N GLU A 72 -3.26 9.18 -47.18
CA GLU A 72 -4.04 9.87 -46.14
C GLU A 72 -3.31 9.86 -44.79
N ILE A 73 -2.54 8.80 -44.52
CA ILE A 73 -1.68 8.69 -43.33
C ILE A 73 -0.52 9.67 -43.44
N ASP A 74 0.08 9.79 -44.62
CA ASP A 74 1.19 10.72 -44.87
C ASP A 74 0.74 12.18 -44.67
N ALA A 75 -0.47 12.53 -45.12
CA ALA A 75 -1.03 13.86 -44.85
C ALA A 75 -1.21 14.15 -43.34
N ILE A 76 -1.60 13.16 -42.53
CA ILE A 76 -1.68 13.31 -41.06
C ILE A 76 -0.28 13.44 -40.45
N LYS A 77 0.71 12.70 -40.95
CA LYS A 77 2.11 12.82 -40.50
C LYS A 77 2.68 14.20 -40.81
N ASP A 78 2.39 14.75 -41.98
CA ASP A 78 2.76 16.10 -42.38
C ASP A 78 2.09 17.15 -41.47
N ASP A 79 0.80 17.01 -41.19
CA ASP A 79 0.08 17.86 -40.23
C ASP A 79 0.70 17.79 -38.82
N LEU A 80 1.12 16.60 -38.36
CA LEU A 80 1.77 16.39 -37.05
C LEU A 80 3.20 16.97 -37.00
N SER A 81 3.92 16.99 -38.12
CA SER A 81 5.29 17.51 -38.20
C SER A 81 5.37 18.99 -37.84
N GLN A 82 4.30 19.75 -38.09
CA GLN A 82 4.19 21.17 -37.73
C GLN A 82 4.17 21.41 -36.21
N PHE A 83 3.91 20.38 -35.40
CA PHE A 83 3.86 20.43 -33.94
C PHE A 83 5.14 19.90 -33.26
N ASN A 84 6.19 19.61 -34.03
CA ASN A 84 7.52 19.20 -33.51
C ASN A 84 7.48 17.98 -32.56
N ILE A 85 6.66 16.98 -32.88
CA ILE A 85 6.41 15.80 -32.04
C ILE A 85 7.53 14.77 -32.22
N ARG A 86 8.24 14.44 -31.12
CA ARG A 86 9.36 13.46 -31.11
C ARG A 86 8.94 11.98 -31.21
N PHE A 87 7.66 11.66 -31.01
CA PHE A 87 7.14 10.28 -30.99
C PHE A 87 5.74 10.19 -31.63
N PRO A 88 5.63 10.09 -32.97
CA PRO A 88 4.33 9.85 -33.63
C PRO A 88 3.76 8.48 -33.26
N ALA A 89 2.44 8.34 -33.32
CA ALA A 89 1.75 7.07 -33.15
C ALA A 89 2.06 6.17 -34.36
N GLN A 90 1.90 4.85 -34.23
CA GLN A 90 2.23 3.95 -35.32
C GLN A 90 1.26 4.13 -36.48
N ASP A 91 1.68 3.76 -37.69
CA ASP A 91 0.86 3.89 -38.90
C ASP A 91 -0.53 3.24 -38.77
N PRO A 92 -0.70 2.05 -38.15
CA PRO A 92 -2.02 1.50 -37.85
C PRO A 92 -2.87 2.43 -36.98
N ASP A 93 -2.32 3.02 -35.91
CA ASP A 93 -3.04 3.92 -35.02
C ASP A 93 -3.46 5.22 -35.73
N LEU A 94 -2.60 5.74 -36.60
CA LEU A 94 -2.88 6.94 -37.41
C LEU A 94 -4.04 6.73 -38.38
N THR A 95 -4.37 5.50 -38.76
CA THR A 95 -5.58 5.24 -39.57
C THR A 95 -6.87 5.57 -38.82
N LEU A 96 -6.92 5.40 -37.48
CA LEU A 96 -8.07 5.78 -36.66
C LEU A 96 -8.23 7.31 -36.59
N VAL A 97 -7.11 8.03 -36.58
CA VAL A 97 -7.05 9.50 -36.65
C VAL A 97 -7.58 10.00 -38.00
N CYS A 98 -7.27 9.30 -39.10
CA CYS A 98 -7.79 9.60 -40.43
C CYS A 98 -9.32 9.42 -40.51
N ILE A 99 -9.85 8.34 -39.92
CA ILE A 99 -11.31 8.14 -39.81
C ILE A 99 -11.95 9.30 -39.04
N GLY A 100 -11.34 9.70 -37.92
CA GLY A 100 -11.77 10.87 -37.15
C GLY A 100 -11.88 12.15 -37.98
N LYS A 101 -10.89 12.42 -38.84
CA LYS A 101 -10.89 13.56 -39.77
C LYS A 101 -12.09 13.51 -40.72
N LYS A 102 -12.28 12.37 -41.41
CA LYS A 102 -13.38 12.18 -42.37
C LYS A 102 -14.74 12.40 -41.71
N LEU A 103 -14.94 11.83 -40.52
CA LEU A 103 -16.20 11.94 -39.78
C LEU A 103 -16.49 13.34 -39.26
N LEU A 104 -15.47 14.18 -39.04
CA LEU A 104 -15.63 15.58 -38.66
C LEU A 104 -15.99 16.48 -39.86
N ASP A 105 -15.50 16.14 -41.06
CA ASP A 105 -15.69 16.93 -42.28
C ASP A 105 -17.05 16.65 -42.98
N GLU A 106 -17.79 15.64 -42.52
CA GLU A 106 -19.13 15.31 -43.04
C GLU A 106 -20.21 16.33 -42.64
N LYS A 107 -21.16 16.59 -43.56
CA LYS A 107 -22.30 17.50 -43.32
C LYS A 107 -23.26 16.89 -42.29
N GLY A 108 -23.43 17.54 -41.14
CA GLY A 108 -24.34 17.13 -40.06
C GLY A 108 -23.64 16.70 -38.78
N ALA A 109 -22.57 17.41 -38.39
CA ALA A 109 -21.63 17.14 -37.29
C ALA A 109 -22.23 16.38 -36.09
N LEU A 110 -22.09 15.04 -36.12
CA LEU A 110 -22.34 14.20 -34.95
C LEU A 110 -21.08 14.19 -34.06
N PRO A 111 -21.24 14.11 -32.73
CA PRO A 111 -20.10 13.97 -31.83
C PRO A 111 -19.29 12.71 -32.15
N VAL A 112 -17.99 12.89 -32.39
CA VAL A 112 -17.05 11.80 -32.67
C VAL A 112 -16.29 11.47 -31.38
N HIS A 113 -16.26 10.19 -31.03
CA HIS A 113 -15.52 9.65 -29.90
C HIS A 113 -14.46 8.66 -30.37
N LEU A 114 -13.26 8.72 -29.81
CA LEU A 114 -12.22 7.72 -30.01
C LEU A 114 -12.06 6.91 -28.72
N VAL A 115 -12.26 5.59 -28.80
CA VAL A 115 -12.11 4.68 -27.66
C VAL A 115 -10.73 4.02 -27.73
N THR A 116 -9.82 4.50 -26.90
CA THR A 116 -8.44 3.97 -26.82
C THR A 116 -7.84 4.25 -25.45
N ASP A 117 -7.01 3.32 -24.98
CA ASP A 117 -6.14 3.49 -23.82
C ASP A 117 -4.69 3.83 -24.25
N ASP A 118 -4.41 3.91 -25.57
CA ASP A 118 -3.08 4.26 -26.09
C ASP A 118 -2.83 5.78 -26.00
N PHE A 119 -1.84 6.14 -25.18
CA PHE A 119 -1.48 7.53 -24.92
C PHE A 119 -0.92 8.27 -26.17
N LYS A 120 -0.16 7.59 -27.04
CA LYS A 120 0.40 8.22 -28.25
C LYS A 120 -0.71 8.56 -29.23
N LEU A 121 -1.63 7.62 -29.44
CA LEU A 121 -2.82 7.83 -30.27
C LEU A 121 -3.70 8.95 -29.70
N ALA A 122 -3.94 8.94 -28.39
CA ALA A 122 -4.78 9.94 -27.74
C ALA A 122 -4.17 11.35 -27.83
N LYS A 123 -2.86 11.48 -27.57
CA LYS A 123 -2.14 12.75 -27.63
C LYS A 123 -2.12 13.34 -29.04
N ASN A 124 -1.83 12.53 -30.06
CA ASN A 124 -1.79 12.99 -31.45
C ASN A 124 -3.16 13.47 -31.93
N THR A 125 -4.23 12.75 -31.57
CA THR A 125 -5.61 13.11 -31.90
C THR A 125 -6.00 14.45 -31.26
N ASN A 126 -5.68 14.65 -29.97
CA ASN A 126 -5.95 15.90 -29.27
C ASN A 126 -5.16 17.09 -29.83
N LEU A 127 -3.91 16.89 -30.23
CA LEU A 127 -3.07 17.94 -30.81
C LEU A 127 -3.61 18.42 -32.17
N LEU A 128 -3.99 17.49 -33.05
CA LEU A 128 -4.49 17.82 -34.39
C LEU A 128 -5.87 18.48 -34.36
N TYR A 129 -6.78 17.97 -33.53
CA TYR A 129 -8.19 18.37 -33.59
C TYR A 129 -8.66 19.19 -32.39
N LYS A 130 -7.74 19.57 -31.48
CA LYS A 130 -8.00 20.45 -30.32
C LYS A 130 -9.24 20.06 -29.51
N GLY A 131 -9.44 18.76 -29.28
CA GLY A 131 -10.57 18.23 -28.52
C GLY A 131 -11.90 18.14 -29.27
N LYS A 132 -11.93 18.39 -30.60
CA LYS A 132 -13.13 18.11 -31.43
C LYS A 132 -13.48 16.62 -31.51
N ILE A 133 -12.48 15.74 -31.30
CA ILE A 133 -12.67 14.30 -31.12
C ILE A 133 -12.56 14.00 -29.63
N ASN A 134 -13.62 13.45 -29.06
CA ASN A 134 -13.69 13.15 -27.64
C ASN A 134 -13.02 11.80 -27.36
N ILE A 135 -11.94 11.81 -26.60
CA ILE A 135 -11.20 10.59 -26.28
C ILE A 135 -11.80 9.95 -25.03
N LEU A 136 -12.13 8.67 -25.13
CA LEU A 136 -12.63 7.86 -24.03
C LEU A 136 -11.68 6.68 -23.82
N SER A 137 -11.23 6.49 -22.58
CA SER A 137 -10.60 5.22 -22.21
C SER A 137 -11.62 4.08 -22.38
N LEU A 138 -11.13 2.85 -22.51
CA LEU A 138 -11.97 1.65 -22.64
C LEU A 138 -12.98 1.57 -21.48
N SER A 139 -12.52 1.82 -20.26
CA SER A 139 -13.34 1.87 -19.05
C SER A 139 -14.32 3.05 -19.07
N SER A 140 -13.91 4.24 -19.49
CA SER A 140 -14.79 5.41 -19.59
C SER A 140 -15.93 5.20 -20.59
N PHE A 141 -15.66 4.47 -21.68
CA PHE A 141 -16.69 4.12 -22.66
C PHE A 141 -17.73 3.15 -22.09
N LEU A 142 -17.30 2.10 -21.38
CA LEU A 142 -18.23 1.15 -20.74
C LEU A 142 -19.09 1.81 -19.65
N LEU A 143 -18.50 2.73 -18.88
CA LEU A 143 -19.22 3.55 -17.90
C LEU A 143 -20.24 4.47 -18.57
N LYS A 144 -19.87 5.11 -19.68
CA LYS A 144 -20.78 5.93 -20.48
C LYS A 144 -21.98 5.11 -20.94
N ILE A 145 -21.79 3.89 -21.44
CA ILE A 145 -22.90 2.99 -21.80
C ILE A 145 -23.77 2.68 -20.58
N GLN A 146 -23.15 2.28 -19.46
CA GLN A 146 -23.84 1.92 -18.23
C GLN A 146 -24.77 3.04 -17.73
N ARG A 147 -24.31 4.29 -17.73
CA ARG A 147 -25.11 5.44 -17.25
C ARG A 147 -26.23 5.82 -18.22
N THR A 148 -25.99 5.65 -19.52
CA THR A 148 -26.87 6.17 -20.56
C THR A 148 -27.97 5.17 -20.95
N ILE A 149 -27.73 3.86 -20.79
CA ILE A 149 -28.70 2.82 -21.17
C ILE A 149 -29.87 2.75 -20.18
N ALA A 150 -31.10 2.77 -20.72
CA ALA A 150 -32.33 2.77 -19.90
C ALA A 150 -32.63 1.39 -19.29
N LYS A 151 -32.32 0.30 -19.99
CA LYS A 151 -32.64 -1.07 -19.56
C LYS A 151 -31.78 -1.49 -18.36
N SER A 152 -32.43 -1.80 -17.24
CA SER A 152 -31.75 -2.12 -15.97
C SER A 152 -30.84 -3.35 -16.06
N GLN A 153 -31.22 -4.38 -16.82
CA GLN A 153 -30.42 -5.58 -17.05
C GLN A 153 -29.12 -5.25 -17.81
N MET A 154 -29.20 -4.38 -18.82
CA MET A 154 -28.04 -3.92 -19.58
C MET A 154 -27.15 -3.01 -18.75
N ARG A 155 -27.74 -2.16 -17.90
CA ARG A 155 -27.01 -1.32 -16.94
C ARG A 155 -26.20 -2.17 -15.96
N LYS A 156 -26.76 -3.25 -15.42
CA LYS A 156 -26.04 -4.21 -14.56
C LYS A 156 -24.92 -4.93 -15.33
N TYR A 157 -25.20 -5.37 -16.55
CA TYR A 157 -24.22 -6.04 -17.40
C TYR A 157 -23.01 -5.14 -17.74
N PHE A 158 -23.24 -3.90 -18.18
CA PHE A 158 -22.16 -2.96 -18.47
C PHE A 158 -21.48 -2.42 -17.22
N LYS A 159 -22.15 -2.39 -16.06
CA LYS A 159 -21.49 -2.14 -14.76
C LYS A 159 -20.47 -3.22 -14.43
N GLU A 160 -20.85 -4.49 -14.63
CA GLU A 160 -19.95 -5.63 -14.40
C GLU A 160 -18.78 -5.64 -15.40
N LEU A 161 -19.04 -5.40 -16.68
CA LEU A 161 -17.98 -5.30 -17.68
C LEU A 161 -17.06 -4.10 -17.44
N TRP A 162 -17.61 -2.96 -17.05
CA TRP A 162 -16.83 -1.78 -16.73
C TRP A 162 -15.84 -2.07 -15.61
N LYS A 163 -16.31 -2.69 -14.52
CA LYS A 163 -15.45 -3.11 -13.40
C LYS A 163 -14.37 -4.09 -13.85
N ARG A 164 -14.74 -5.14 -14.60
CA ARG A 164 -13.80 -6.15 -15.08
C ARG A 164 -12.80 -5.62 -16.10
N SER A 165 -13.21 -4.69 -16.96
CA SER A 165 -12.36 -4.00 -17.93
C SER A 165 -11.40 -3.04 -17.25
N LEU A 166 -11.87 -2.31 -16.24
CA LEU A 166 -11.00 -1.44 -15.43
C LEU A 166 -9.92 -2.30 -14.76
N ASN A 167 -10.31 -3.41 -14.13
CA ASN A 167 -9.37 -4.34 -13.51
C ASN A 167 -8.40 -4.95 -14.53
N TYR A 168 -8.86 -5.31 -15.74
CA TYR A 168 -7.98 -5.82 -16.79
C TYR A 168 -7.03 -4.76 -17.36
N THR A 169 -7.48 -3.53 -17.61
CA THR A 169 -6.59 -2.44 -18.04
C THR A 169 -5.53 -2.17 -16.96
N LEU A 170 -5.91 -2.27 -15.68
CA LEU A 170 -5.00 -2.19 -14.55
C LEU A 170 -4.02 -3.39 -14.52
N SER A 171 -4.48 -4.63 -14.74
CA SER A 171 -3.63 -5.84 -14.80
C SER A 171 -2.71 -5.94 -16.02
N TYR A 172 -3.14 -5.45 -17.18
CA TYR A 172 -2.36 -5.44 -18.43
C TYR A 172 -1.18 -4.46 -18.37
N MET A 173 -1.31 -3.38 -17.59
CA MET A 173 -0.20 -2.47 -17.27
C MET A 173 0.81 -3.07 -16.28
N ILE A 174 0.46 -4.17 -15.61
CA ILE A 174 1.22 -4.83 -14.53
C ILE A 174 2.04 -6.05 -15.04
N GLU A 175 1.85 -6.49 -16.29
CA GLU A 175 2.50 -7.68 -16.88
C GLU A 175 4.02 -7.57 -17.16
N ARG A 176 4.76 -6.72 -16.43
CA ARG A 176 6.23 -6.61 -16.59
C ARG A 176 7.00 -6.62 -15.27
N SER A 177 7.93 -7.57 -15.21
CA SER A 177 9.11 -7.71 -14.33
C SER A 177 8.88 -8.31 -12.92
N LYS A 178 9.95 -8.68 -12.19
CA LYS A 178 10.02 -9.79 -11.22
C LYS A 178 10.60 -9.44 -9.82
N ILE A 179 10.04 -10.11 -8.79
CA ILE A 179 10.58 -10.74 -7.54
C ILE A 179 11.39 -9.89 -6.52
N TYR A 180 10.95 -9.92 -5.24
CA TYR A 180 11.70 -9.51 -4.03
C TYR A 180 11.45 -10.47 -2.82
N PRO A 181 12.42 -10.67 -1.88
CA PRO A 181 12.33 -11.68 -0.80
C PRO A 181 11.56 -11.25 0.46
N ALA A 182 11.10 -12.23 1.25
CA ALA A 182 10.05 -12.12 2.27
C ALA A 182 10.51 -11.72 3.69
N GLU A 183 11.76 -12.00 4.12
CA GLU A 183 12.14 -11.89 5.53
C GLU A 183 12.32 -10.45 6.04
N GLN A 184 12.76 -9.52 5.18
CA GLN A 184 12.91 -8.10 5.54
C GLN A 184 11.56 -7.42 5.81
N LYS A 185 10.49 -7.92 5.15
CA LYS A 185 9.14 -7.37 5.15
C LYS A 185 8.37 -7.64 6.45
N ILE A 186 8.61 -8.77 7.08
CA ILE A 186 7.88 -9.20 8.28
C ILE A 186 8.40 -8.46 9.52
N THR A 187 9.67 -8.05 9.50
CA THR A 187 10.24 -7.14 10.51
C THR A 187 9.44 -5.83 10.51
N TRP A 188 9.31 -5.15 9.38
CA TRP A 188 8.49 -3.93 9.23
C TRP A 188 7.01 -4.12 9.60
N LEU A 189 6.43 -5.28 9.28
CA LEU A 189 5.05 -5.57 9.65
C LEU A 189 4.84 -5.68 11.15
N ILE A 190 5.80 -6.23 11.90
CA ILE A 190 5.74 -6.19 13.36
C ILE A 190 5.91 -4.74 13.85
N GLU A 191 6.77 -3.95 13.21
CA GLU A 191 6.93 -2.51 13.50
C GLU A 191 5.62 -1.74 13.29
N LYS A 192 4.90 -2.00 12.20
CA LYS A 192 3.62 -1.37 11.90
C LYS A 192 2.46 -1.96 12.68
N ALA A 193 2.31 -3.27 12.85
CA ALA A 193 1.22 -3.84 13.65
C ALA A 193 1.17 -3.29 15.08
N ILE A 194 2.32 -2.83 15.58
CA ILE A 194 2.48 -2.16 16.89
C ILE A 194 2.30 -0.65 16.77
N ALA A 195 2.90 0.00 15.77
CA ALA A 195 2.67 1.43 15.51
C ALA A 195 1.23 1.75 15.07
N VAL A 196 0.51 0.77 14.53
CA VAL A 196 -0.85 0.83 13.98
C VAL A 196 -1.89 0.46 15.03
N THR A 197 -1.50 -0.30 16.05
CA THR A 197 -2.23 -0.33 17.31
C THR A 197 -2.02 0.97 18.10
N GLU A 198 -0.90 1.69 17.90
CA GLU A 198 -0.65 3.04 18.46
C GLU A 198 -1.33 4.19 17.71
N THR A 199 -1.33 4.18 16.39
CA THR A 199 -1.76 5.30 15.56
C THR A 199 -2.01 4.82 14.14
N SER A 200 -3.18 5.14 13.59
CA SER A 200 -3.39 5.09 12.14
C SER A 200 -2.18 5.71 11.43
N ILE A 201 -1.65 5.09 10.37
CA ILE A 201 -0.61 5.71 9.56
C ILE A 201 -1.20 6.99 8.96
N LEU A 202 -0.92 8.07 9.68
CA LEU A 202 -1.17 9.45 9.38
C LEU A 202 0.12 10.11 9.88
N SER A 203 0.80 10.78 8.96
CA SER A 203 1.53 12.01 9.21
C SER A 203 1.16 12.64 10.56
N GLN A 204 2.18 12.98 11.37
CA GLN A 204 2.31 13.90 12.52
C GLN A 204 1.12 14.66 13.17
N ASP A 205 -0.12 14.49 12.74
CA ASP A 205 -1.28 15.32 13.08
C ASP A 205 -2.37 14.55 13.86
N VAL A 206 -2.25 13.23 14.07
CA VAL A 206 -3.20 12.44 14.90
C VAL A 206 -2.81 12.41 16.38
N GLU A 207 -1.62 12.91 16.75
CA GLU A 207 -1.26 13.12 18.17
C GLU A 207 -2.23 14.09 18.89
N LEU A 208 -3.08 14.82 18.15
CA LEU A 208 -4.03 15.78 18.70
C LEU A 208 -5.41 15.23 19.10
N GLU A 209 -5.82 14.03 18.67
CA GLU A 209 -7.22 13.59 18.90
C GLU A 209 -7.42 12.42 19.88
N ASN A 210 -6.46 11.52 20.13
CA ASN A 210 -6.61 10.48 21.19
C ASN A 210 -5.25 9.87 21.63
N PRO A 211 -4.68 10.32 22.77
CA PRO A 211 -3.37 9.85 23.26
C PRO A 211 -3.32 8.45 23.91
N ASP A 212 -4.46 7.74 24.03
CA ASP A 212 -4.59 6.55 24.89
C ASP A 212 -4.69 5.19 24.17
N THR A 213 -4.51 5.13 22.85
CA THR A 213 -4.85 3.93 22.06
C THR A 213 -3.72 2.93 21.81
N GLY A 214 -2.47 3.18 22.21
CA GLY A 214 -1.32 2.33 21.84
C GLY A 214 -1.01 1.07 22.65
N VAL A 215 -0.15 0.20 22.09
CA VAL A 215 0.44 -0.95 22.79
C VAL A 215 1.46 -0.45 23.80
N LYS A 216 0.96 -0.16 24.99
CA LYS A 216 1.82 0.09 26.13
C LYS A 216 2.19 -1.27 26.71
N PHE A 217 3.47 -1.64 26.62
CA PHE A 217 4.04 -2.74 27.41
C PHE A 217 4.13 -2.30 28.89
N GLU A 218 2.98 -2.05 29.48
CA GLU A 218 2.80 -1.64 30.87
C GLU A 218 2.11 -2.75 31.65
N ILE A 219 2.09 -2.59 32.97
CA ILE A 219 1.28 -3.45 33.82
C ILE A 219 -0.18 -3.03 33.63
N GLY A 220 -1.06 -4.00 33.40
CA GLY A 220 -2.49 -3.76 33.24
C GLY A 220 -3.17 -3.41 34.56
N ALA A 221 -4.46 -3.75 34.68
CA ALA A 221 -5.21 -3.47 35.90
C ALA A 221 -4.56 -4.15 37.12
N SER A 222 -4.14 -3.35 38.10
CA SER A 222 -3.51 -3.82 39.33
C SER A 222 -4.07 -3.09 40.55
N LYS A 223 -4.25 -3.85 41.63
CA LYS A 223 -4.65 -3.33 42.95
C LYS A 223 -3.53 -2.53 43.65
N TYR A 224 -2.31 -2.55 43.13
CA TYR A 224 -1.12 -1.89 43.68
C TYR A 224 -0.49 -0.90 42.69
N ALA A 225 -1.32 -0.22 41.90
CA ALA A 225 -0.87 0.68 40.84
C ALA A 225 0.05 1.79 41.37
N ASP A 226 -0.22 2.33 42.56
CA ASP A 226 0.59 3.38 43.18
C ASP A 226 1.99 2.88 43.53
N GLU A 227 2.12 1.72 44.19
CA GLU A 227 3.40 1.14 44.55
C GLU A 227 4.21 0.71 43.32
N ILE A 228 3.54 0.25 42.27
CA ILE A 228 4.15 -0.07 40.98
C ILE A 228 4.70 1.20 40.32
N ASN A 229 3.95 2.29 40.33
CA ASN A 229 4.41 3.58 39.80
C ASN A 229 5.62 4.11 40.57
N ILE A 230 5.62 3.98 41.90
CA ILE A 230 6.77 4.34 42.75
C ILE A 230 7.99 3.47 42.40
N ALA A 231 7.79 2.16 42.26
CA ALA A 231 8.85 1.24 41.87
C ALA A 231 9.42 1.56 40.48
N GLU A 232 8.59 1.92 39.51
CA GLU A 232 9.02 2.36 38.16
C GLU A 232 9.86 3.65 38.22
N LYS A 233 9.42 4.66 38.99
CA LYS A 233 10.22 5.87 39.25
C LYS A 233 11.59 5.52 39.85
N TYR A 234 11.63 4.61 40.83
CA TYR A 234 12.87 4.14 41.45
C TYR A 234 13.80 3.47 40.43
N ILE A 235 13.27 2.58 39.59
CA ILE A 235 14.05 1.86 38.56
C ILE A 235 14.62 2.86 37.53
N SER A 236 13.87 3.89 37.16
CA SER A 236 14.32 4.97 36.25
C SER A 236 15.23 6.01 36.92
N ASN A 237 15.67 5.78 38.16
CA ASN A 237 16.53 6.69 38.94
C ASN A 237 15.97 8.11 39.12
N GLN A 238 14.65 8.23 39.25
CA GLN A 238 14.02 9.48 39.66
C GLN A 238 14.12 9.64 41.18
N ASP A 239 14.25 10.88 41.65
CA ASP A 239 14.26 11.18 43.09
C ASP A 239 12.89 10.89 43.70
N LEU A 240 12.88 10.14 44.81
CA LEU A 240 11.67 9.76 45.53
C LEU A 240 11.61 10.43 46.90
N PRO A 241 10.43 10.94 47.32
CA PRO A 241 10.21 11.33 48.70
C PRO A 241 10.40 10.16 49.66
N GLN A 242 10.85 10.42 50.89
CA GLN A 242 11.06 9.40 51.93
C GLN A 242 9.78 8.56 52.20
N SER A 243 8.60 9.17 52.09
CA SER A 243 7.31 8.48 52.22
C SER A 243 6.99 7.51 51.08
N GLU A 244 7.55 7.72 49.89
CA GLU A 244 7.43 6.79 48.74
C GLU A 244 8.49 5.69 48.84
N GLU A 245 9.73 6.01 49.26
CA GLU A 245 10.80 5.02 49.46
C GLU A 245 10.43 3.97 50.52
N GLU A 246 9.81 4.38 51.62
CA GLU A 246 9.35 3.46 52.67
C GLU A 246 8.35 2.41 52.15
N GLN A 247 7.58 2.73 51.10
CA GLN A 247 6.59 1.81 50.52
C GLN A 247 7.23 0.69 49.71
N ILE A 248 8.40 0.92 49.12
CA ILE A 248 9.10 -0.05 48.27
C ILE A 248 10.32 -0.68 48.94
N ILE A 249 10.68 -0.27 50.16
CA ILE A 249 11.93 -0.66 50.84
C ILE A 249 12.14 -2.18 50.92
N ARG A 250 11.07 -2.95 51.04
CA ARG A 250 11.10 -4.42 51.14
C ARG A 250 11.44 -5.11 49.82
N ILE A 251 11.20 -4.44 48.70
CA ILE A 251 11.41 -4.96 47.35
C ILE A 251 12.59 -4.29 46.63
N VAL A 252 13.26 -3.29 47.23
CA VAL A 252 14.40 -2.56 46.63
C VAL A 252 15.46 -3.49 46.02
N LYS A 253 15.79 -4.60 46.68
CA LYS A 253 16.76 -5.57 46.15
C LYS A 253 16.33 -6.14 44.79
N PHE A 254 15.03 -6.38 44.59
CA PHE A 254 14.49 -6.82 43.30
C PHE A 254 14.48 -5.67 42.28
N LEU A 255 14.16 -4.44 42.71
CA LEU A 255 14.20 -3.25 41.85
C LEU A 255 15.61 -2.96 41.32
N GLU A 256 16.65 -3.13 42.14
CA GLU A 256 18.05 -3.01 41.69
C GLU A 256 18.43 -4.08 40.65
N ASN A 257 17.93 -5.31 40.81
CA ASN A 257 18.11 -6.34 39.80
C ASN A 257 17.35 -6.01 38.50
N LEU A 258 16.18 -5.38 38.59
CA LEU A 258 15.45 -4.89 37.42
C LEU A 258 16.23 -3.78 36.68
N LYS A 259 16.93 -2.88 37.39
CA LYS A 259 17.86 -1.92 36.76
C LYS A 259 18.95 -2.63 35.95
N ILE A 260 19.56 -3.69 36.51
CA ILE A 260 20.55 -4.51 35.79
C ILE A 260 19.93 -5.17 34.56
N SER A 261 18.67 -5.59 34.64
CA SER A 261 17.98 -6.19 33.49
C SER A 261 17.81 -5.19 32.33
N ARG A 262 17.51 -3.90 32.63
CA ARG A 262 17.36 -2.83 31.64
C ARG A 262 18.66 -2.51 30.90
N GLU A 263 19.81 -2.70 31.55
CA GLU A 263 21.12 -2.58 30.90
C GLU A 263 21.29 -3.56 29.71
N TYR A 264 20.67 -4.76 29.76
CA TYR A 264 20.67 -5.67 28.60
C TYR A 264 19.85 -5.12 27.43
N ILE A 265 18.77 -4.38 27.69
CA ILE A 265 17.97 -3.72 26.64
C ILE A 265 18.78 -2.57 26.02
N ILE A 266 19.47 -1.77 26.84
CA ILE A 266 20.34 -0.68 26.37
C ILE A 266 21.42 -1.25 25.43
N ARG A 267 22.13 -2.31 25.85
CA ARG A 267 23.14 -2.98 25.01
C ARG A 267 22.56 -3.59 23.74
N ALA A 268 21.36 -4.16 23.80
CA ALA A 268 20.68 -4.67 22.62
C ALA A 268 20.37 -3.53 21.63
N ARG A 269 19.92 -2.36 22.13
CA ARG A 269 19.67 -1.17 21.32
C ARG A 269 20.94 -0.64 20.66
N GLU A 270 22.04 -0.55 21.40
CA GLU A 270 23.34 -0.14 20.83
C GLU A 270 23.80 -1.08 19.71
N ALA A 271 23.63 -2.39 19.91
CA ALA A 271 23.94 -3.38 18.88
C ALA A 271 23.03 -3.23 17.65
N ILE A 272 21.74 -2.93 17.82
CA ILE A 272 20.83 -2.64 16.69
C ILE A 272 21.30 -1.41 15.90
N ILE A 273 21.67 -0.32 16.58
CA ILE A 273 22.18 0.91 15.93
C ILE A 273 23.44 0.61 15.11
N LYS A 274 24.29 -0.29 15.60
CA LYS A 274 25.50 -0.76 14.89
C LYS A 274 25.24 -1.84 13.83
N SER A 275 23.97 -2.20 13.58
CA SER A 275 23.56 -3.28 12.67
C SER A 275 24.07 -4.68 13.09
N GLU A 276 24.33 -4.90 14.38
CA GLU A 276 24.80 -6.15 14.99
C GLU A 276 23.64 -7.00 15.54
N THR A 277 22.66 -7.33 14.69
CA THR A 277 21.39 -7.98 15.07
C THR A 277 21.55 -9.29 15.87
N LYS A 278 22.60 -10.08 15.58
CA LYS A 278 22.86 -11.35 16.31
C LYS A 278 23.27 -11.10 17.76
N ASP A 279 24.04 -10.05 18.02
CA ASP A 279 24.47 -9.70 19.37
C ASP A 279 23.33 -9.07 20.16
N ALA A 280 22.47 -8.27 19.51
CA ALA A 280 21.23 -7.79 20.11
C ALA A 280 20.34 -8.95 20.60
N VAL A 281 20.12 -9.99 19.77
CA VAL A 281 19.37 -11.20 20.18
C VAL A 281 20.04 -11.91 21.37
N LYS A 282 21.37 -11.94 21.42
CA LYS A 282 22.13 -12.57 22.51
C LYS A 282 21.97 -11.81 23.83
N TYR A 283 22.00 -10.47 23.79
CA TYR A 283 21.76 -9.64 24.98
C TYR A 283 20.34 -9.83 25.52
N LEU A 284 19.32 -9.78 24.66
CA LEU A 284 17.93 -10.00 25.06
C LEU A 284 17.70 -11.40 25.65
N LYS A 285 18.31 -12.44 25.04
CA LYS A 285 18.23 -13.81 25.59
C LYS A 285 18.85 -13.91 26.98
N LYS A 286 19.98 -13.24 27.22
CA LYS A 286 20.65 -13.22 28.54
C LYS A 286 19.82 -12.46 29.58
N GLY A 287 19.32 -11.27 29.22
CA GLY A 287 18.44 -10.47 30.07
C GLY A 287 17.20 -11.26 30.48
N ASN A 288 16.56 -11.96 29.53
CA ASN A 288 15.39 -12.75 29.87
C ASN A 288 15.72 -13.96 30.77
N GLY A 289 16.82 -14.67 30.52
CA GLY A 289 17.25 -15.76 31.42
C GLY A 289 17.51 -15.27 32.86
N PHE A 290 18.03 -14.05 33.01
CA PHE A 290 18.20 -13.40 34.30
C PHE A 290 16.86 -13.07 34.96
N LEU A 291 15.91 -12.47 34.23
CA LEU A 291 14.57 -12.13 34.74
C LEU A 291 13.76 -13.35 35.18
N VAL A 292 13.79 -14.44 34.39
CA VAL A 292 13.11 -15.70 34.76
C VAL A 292 13.69 -16.27 36.06
N SER A 293 15.01 -16.21 36.23
CA SER A 293 15.66 -16.64 37.47
C SER A 293 15.26 -15.73 38.64
N LEU A 294 15.17 -14.41 38.41
CA LEU A 294 14.74 -13.44 39.41
C LEU A 294 13.29 -13.67 39.86
N LEU A 295 12.39 -14.02 38.93
CA LEU A 295 10.99 -14.37 39.24
C LEU A 295 10.92 -15.61 40.14
N GLN A 296 11.70 -16.64 39.84
CA GLN A 296 11.77 -17.85 40.67
C GLN A 296 12.29 -17.54 42.08
N VAL A 297 13.31 -16.68 42.19
CA VAL A 297 13.84 -16.23 43.48
C VAL A 297 12.81 -15.40 44.24
N ALA A 298 12.07 -14.51 43.57
CA ALA A 298 11.01 -13.71 44.18
C ALA A 298 9.93 -14.61 44.79
N SER A 299 9.48 -15.63 44.05
CA SER A 299 8.49 -16.62 44.53
C SER A 299 8.97 -17.39 45.77
N GLY A 300 10.26 -17.70 45.86
CA GLY A 300 10.83 -18.39 47.02
C GLY A 300 11.17 -17.50 48.23
N GLN A 301 11.46 -16.20 48.02
CA GLN A 301 11.95 -15.29 49.06
C GLN A 301 10.87 -14.35 49.62
N LEU A 302 9.91 -13.91 48.79
CA LEU A 302 8.87 -12.98 49.20
C LEU A 302 7.71 -13.76 49.82
N THR A 303 7.60 -13.70 51.14
CA THR A 303 6.50 -14.35 51.89
C THR A 303 5.26 -13.46 52.00
N ASN A 304 5.41 -12.15 51.77
CA ASN A 304 4.30 -11.22 51.73
C ASN A 304 3.67 -11.22 50.32
N ILE A 305 2.37 -11.52 50.26
CA ILE A 305 1.63 -11.63 49.00
C ILE A 305 1.63 -10.32 48.21
N LYS A 306 1.45 -9.17 48.88
CA LYS A 306 1.48 -7.85 48.24
C LYS A 306 2.84 -7.60 47.59
N ASP A 307 3.92 -7.78 48.34
CA ASP A 307 5.28 -7.55 47.85
C ASP A 307 5.62 -8.48 46.68
N TYR A 308 5.18 -9.75 46.76
CA TYR A 308 5.33 -10.71 45.67
C TYR A 308 4.57 -10.30 44.41
N GLU A 309 3.29 -9.96 44.50
CA GLU A 309 2.46 -9.58 43.35
C GLU A 309 3.00 -8.33 42.64
N ILE A 310 3.50 -7.33 43.38
CA ILE A 310 4.15 -6.15 42.80
C ILE A 310 5.41 -6.55 42.01
N VAL A 311 6.28 -7.36 42.62
CA VAL A 311 7.54 -7.79 42.00
C VAL A 311 7.29 -8.72 40.81
N GLU A 312 6.31 -9.63 40.90
CA GLU A 312 5.87 -10.49 39.81
C GLU A 312 5.40 -9.67 38.62
N GLN A 313 4.57 -8.65 38.85
CA GLN A 313 4.08 -7.79 37.77
C GLN A 313 5.19 -7.00 37.09
N LEU A 314 6.12 -6.43 37.87
CA LEU A 314 7.29 -5.71 37.32
C LEU A 314 8.20 -6.64 36.50
N ILE A 315 8.53 -7.82 37.02
CA ILE A 315 9.39 -8.79 36.32
C ILE A 315 8.72 -9.31 35.05
N CYS A 316 7.45 -9.74 35.14
CA CYS A 316 6.71 -10.26 33.99
C CYS A 316 6.52 -9.20 32.90
N SER A 317 6.35 -7.92 33.26
CA SER A 317 6.33 -6.80 32.32
C SER A 317 7.66 -6.70 31.55
N GLU A 318 8.80 -6.72 32.25
CA GLU A 318 10.12 -6.68 31.59
C GLU A 318 10.41 -7.94 30.75
N ILE A 319 9.97 -9.12 31.18
CA ILE A 319 10.08 -10.36 30.39
C ILE A 319 9.28 -10.22 29.09
N SER A 320 8.03 -9.76 29.17
CA SER A 320 7.16 -9.57 28.00
C SER A 320 7.83 -8.65 26.97
N LYS A 321 8.34 -7.49 27.42
CA LYS A 321 9.10 -6.55 26.58
C LYS A 321 10.31 -7.21 25.91
N MET A 322 11.16 -7.90 26.68
CA MET A 322 12.38 -8.51 26.15
C MET A 322 12.12 -9.64 25.16
N GLU A 323 11.15 -10.51 25.44
CA GLU A 323 10.79 -11.61 24.53
C GLU A 323 10.12 -11.09 23.27
N PHE A 324 9.32 -10.03 23.37
CA PHE A 324 8.77 -9.37 22.20
C PHE A 324 9.88 -8.77 21.31
N LEU A 325 10.80 -7.98 21.88
CA LEU A 325 11.96 -7.44 21.15
C LEU A 325 12.82 -8.55 20.55
N ARG A 326 12.96 -9.67 21.25
CA ARG A 326 13.72 -10.80 20.78
C ARG A 326 13.01 -11.49 19.61
N ALA A 327 11.69 -11.68 19.69
CA ALA A 327 10.89 -12.22 18.59
C ALA A 327 11.05 -11.38 17.33
N PHE A 328 10.97 -10.07 17.48
CA PHE A 328 11.13 -9.10 16.42
C PHE A 328 12.46 -9.27 15.66
N LEU A 329 13.58 -9.31 16.40
CA LEU A 329 14.91 -9.52 15.79
C LEU A 329 15.10 -10.94 15.25
N LEU A 330 14.40 -11.95 15.79
CA LEU A 330 14.47 -13.31 15.27
C LEU A 330 13.74 -13.46 13.94
N VAL A 331 12.61 -12.76 13.77
CA VAL A 331 11.93 -12.65 12.48
C VAL A 331 12.86 -12.02 11.44
N SER A 332 13.56 -10.92 11.78
CA SER A 332 14.49 -10.28 10.84
C SER A 332 15.67 -11.16 10.43
N LEU A 333 16.01 -12.15 11.26
CA LEU A 333 17.04 -13.15 10.99
C LEU A 333 16.49 -14.42 10.28
N GLY A 334 15.21 -14.45 9.90
CA GLY A 334 14.55 -15.61 9.30
C GLY A 334 14.34 -16.80 10.25
N ARG A 335 14.45 -16.59 11.57
CA ARG A 335 14.35 -17.65 12.60
C ARG A 335 12.93 -17.78 13.14
N ILE A 336 12.01 -18.19 12.27
CA ILE A 336 10.56 -18.03 12.49
C ILE A 336 10.04 -18.82 13.68
N ASN A 337 10.32 -20.13 13.75
CA ASN A 337 9.86 -20.95 14.88
C ASN A 337 10.33 -20.37 16.23
N THR A 338 11.59 -19.92 16.29
CA THR A 338 12.15 -19.35 17.52
C THR A 338 11.55 -17.99 17.84
N ALA A 339 11.16 -17.21 16.83
CA ALA A 339 10.45 -15.96 17.00
C ALA A 339 9.03 -16.20 17.53
N ILE A 340 8.32 -17.20 16.99
CA ILE A 340 7.01 -17.62 17.46
C ILE A 340 7.05 -18.04 18.94
N ASP A 341 8.00 -18.88 19.34
CA ASP A 341 8.15 -19.27 20.75
C ASP A 341 8.34 -18.06 21.67
N SER A 342 8.99 -17.01 21.15
CA SER A 342 9.26 -15.76 21.87
C SER A 342 8.01 -14.89 21.98
N LEU A 343 7.19 -14.82 20.92
CA LEU A 343 5.88 -14.16 20.96
C LEU A 343 4.91 -14.86 21.90
N GLU A 344 4.88 -16.19 21.91
CA GLU A 344 4.03 -16.95 22.83
C GLU A 344 4.39 -16.68 24.29
N ARG A 345 5.69 -16.64 24.61
CA ARG A 345 6.14 -16.23 25.95
C ARG A 345 5.75 -14.80 26.26
N ALA A 346 5.96 -13.85 25.35
CA ALA A 346 5.57 -12.46 25.56
C ALA A 346 4.05 -12.31 25.81
N ALA A 347 3.22 -13.03 25.05
CA ALA A 347 1.77 -13.02 25.23
C ALA A 347 1.36 -13.63 26.59
N LEU A 348 1.98 -14.75 26.99
CA LEU A 348 1.75 -15.38 28.29
C LEU A 348 2.06 -14.42 29.45
N PHE A 349 3.24 -13.79 29.44
CA PHE A 349 3.60 -12.85 30.50
C PHE A 349 2.75 -11.57 30.48
N SER A 350 2.24 -11.17 29.32
CA SER A 350 1.28 -10.06 29.21
C SER A 350 -0.07 -10.39 29.87
N ILE A 351 -0.53 -11.64 29.77
CA ILE A 351 -1.74 -12.11 30.46
C ILE A 351 -1.54 -12.09 31.98
N ILE A 352 -0.38 -12.55 32.47
CA ILE A 352 -0.06 -12.59 33.90
C ILE A 352 -0.13 -11.19 34.53
N ILE A 353 0.30 -10.16 33.81
CA ILE A 353 0.24 -8.76 34.28
C ILE A 353 -1.08 -8.07 33.92
N HIS A 354 -2.11 -8.83 33.54
CA HIS A 354 -3.44 -8.33 33.16
C HIS A 354 -3.44 -7.30 32.01
N ASN A 355 -2.43 -7.31 31.15
CA ASN A 355 -2.36 -6.48 29.96
C ASN A 355 -2.92 -7.25 28.75
N TYR A 356 -4.25 -7.36 28.71
CA TYR A 356 -4.98 -8.07 27.66
C TYR A 356 -4.76 -7.44 26.28
N LYS A 357 -4.64 -6.10 26.18
CA LYS A 357 -4.38 -5.38 24.92
C LYS A 357 -3.07 -5.85 24.26
N THR A 358 -1.99 -5.98 25.04
CA THR A 358 -0.70 -6.48 24.55
C THR A 358 -0.81 -7.95 24.15
N CYS A 359 -1.46 -8.79 24.97
CA CYS A 359 -1.69 -10.20 24.63
C CYS A 359 -2.43 -10.37 23.30
N LEU A 360 -3.53 -9.65 23.12
CA LEU A 360 -4.33 -9.64 21.90
C LEU A 360 -3.50 -9.25 20.67
N THR A 361 -2.73 -8.17 20.80
CA THR A 361 -1.86 -7.69 19.72
C THR A 361 -0.78 -8.70 19.35
N LEU A 362 -0.14 -9.33 20.33
CA LEU A 362 0.91 -10.33 20.09
C LEU A 362 0.36 -11.59 19.39
N ASN A 363 -0.85 -12.02 19.74
CA ASN A 363 -1.52 -13.15 19.08
C ASN A 363 -1.91 -12.83 17.63
N TYR A 364 -2.32 -11.59 17.38
CA TYR A 364 -2.58 -11.11 16.02
C TYR A 364 -1.31 -11.03 15.17
N ILE A 365 -0.21 -10.50 15.74
CA ILE A 365 1.12 -10.48 15.09
C ILE A 365 1.58 -11.89 14.76
N LYS A 366 1.37 -12.85 15.66
CA LYS A 366 1.66 -14.27 15.41
C LYS A 366 0.88 -14.81 14.20
N ALA A 367 -0.41 -14.47 14.08
CA ALA A 367 -1.24 -14.86 12.93
C ALA A 367 -0.69 -14.30 11.61
N LEU A 368 -0.30 -13.02 11.63
CA LEU A 368 0.34 -12.35 10.51
C LEU A 368 1.66 -13.03 10.13
N ILE A 369 2.56 -13.29 11.09
CA ILE A 369 3.83 -13.97 10.81
C ILE A 369 3.59 -15.32 10.14
N TYR A 370 2.61 -16.11 10.59
CA TYR A 370 2.26 -17.37 9.90
C TYR A 370 1.76 -17.14 8.48
N LEU A 371 0.82 -16.19 8.29
CA LEU A 371 0.24 -15.89 6.99
C LEU A 371 1.33 -15.58 5.95
N PHE A 372 2.32 -14.77 6.35
CA PHE A 372 3.33 -14.25 5.44
C PHE A 372 4.52 -15.17 5.20
N HIS A 373 4.68 -16.22 6.01
CA HIS A 373 5.61 -17.31 5.72
C HIS A 373 4.96 -18.46 4.94
N GLY A 374 3.75 -18.25 4.40
CA GLY A 374 3.01 -19.29 3.69
C GLY A 374 2.50 -20.41 4.59
N LEU A 375 2.52 -20.23 5.91
CA LEU A 375 2.04 -21.20 6.89
C LEU A 375 0.53 -21.03 7.10
N TYR A 376 -0.25 -21.11 6.02
CA TYR A 376 -1.66 -20.71 5.98
C TYR A 376 -2.54 -21.45 6.99
N GLU A 377 -2.35 -22.76 7.18
CA GLU A 377 -3.10 -23.52 8.18
C GLU A 377 -2.88 -23.00 9.61
N ASN A 378 -1.63 -22.66 9.94
CA ASN A 378 -1.29 -22.10 11.25
C ASN A 378 -1.82 -20.69 11.39
N ALA A 379 -1.79 -19.89 10.31
CA ALA A 379 -2.38 -18.56 10.29
C ALA A 379 -3.88 -18.60 10.55
N ILE A 380 -4.61 -19.51 9.89
CA ILE A 380 -6.07 -19.68 10.05
C ILE A 380 -6.40 -20.09 11.49
N LYS A 381 -5.68 -21.07 12.05
CA LYS A 381 -5.87 -21.49 13.45
C LYS A 381 -5.59 -20.33 14.42
N GLN A 382 -4.54 -19.56 14.17
CA GLN A 382 -4.17 -18.44 15.02
C GLN A 382 -5.16 -17.27 14.90
N TYR A 383 -5.70 -16.99 13.71
CA TYR A 383 -6.77 -16.00 13.55
C TYR A 383 -8.04 -16.43 14.28
N ASN A 384 -8.43 -17.70 14.24
CA ASN A 384 -9.58 -18.21 15.02
C ASN A 384 -9.36 -18.00 16.52
N PHE A 385 -8.17 -18.33 17.02
CA PHE A 385 -7.85 -18.14 18.43
C PHE A 385 -7.83 -16.67 18.83
N THR A 386 -7.31 -15.79 17.97
CA THR A 386 -7.29 -14.34 18.21
C THR A 386 -8.70 -13.74 18.16
N GLU A 387 -9.56 -14.23 17.26
CA GLU A 387 -10.98 -13.89 17.19
C GLU A 387 -11.71 -14.26 18.49
N GLU A 388 -11.50 -15.48 19.00
CA GLU A 388 -12.09 -15.95 20.27
C GLU A 388 -11.62 -15.09 21.47
N LEU A 389 -10.33 -14.74 21.52
CA LEU A 389 -9.83 -13.83 22.56
C LEU A 389 -10.42 -12.43 22.42
N ALA A 390 -10.54 -11.90 21.20
CA ALA A 390 -11.13 -10.58 20.97
C ALA A 390 -12.60 -10.53 21.42
N ASP A 391 -13.36 -11.60 21.19
CA ASP A 391 -14.73 -11.74 21.67
C ASP A 391 -14.80 -11.78 23.22
N ILE A 392 -13.85 -12.43 23.90
CA ILE A 392 -13.81 -12.50 25.37
C ILE A 392 -13.51 -11.13 26.01
N TYR A 393 -12.70 -10.30 25.35
CA TYR A 393 -12.27 -9.00 25.84
C TYR A 393 -13.01 -7.81 25.21
N ASP A 394 -14.11 -8.07 24.51
CA ASP A 394 -14.96 -7.07 23.83
C ASP A 394 -14.19 -6.13 22.89
N ASP A 395 -13.23 -6.67 22.11
CA ASP A 395 -12.45 -5.91 21.10
C ASP A 395 -12.97 -6.18 19.67
N ASP A 396 -14.06 -5.50 19.32
CA ASP A 396 -14.71 -5.62 18.01
C ASP A 396 -13.77 -5.27 16.84
N LYS A 397 -12.84 -4.33 17.05
CA LYS A 397 -11.87 -3.92 16.04
C LYS A 397 -10.93 -5.08 15.70
N LEU A 398 -10.40 -5.76 16.71
CA LEU A 398 -9.49 -6.88 16.52
C LEU A 398 -10.21 -8.13 16.02
N ARG A 399 -11.45 -8.34 16.45
CA ARG A 399 -12.31 -9.38 15.91
C ARG A 399 -12.50 -9.21 14.41
N LEU A 400 -12.86 -8.00 13.95
CA LEU A 400 -13.01 -7.69 12.52
C LEU A 400 -11.70 -7.90 11.75
N LYS A 401 -10.56 -7.46 12.29
CA LYS A 401 -9.23 -7.73 11.70
C LYS A 401 -8.95 -9.22 11.53
N SER A 402 -9.30 -10.02 12.52
CA SER A 402 -9.05 -11.46 12.53
C SER A 402 -9.93 -12.19 11.52
N LEU A 403 -11.20 -11.78 11.39
CA LEU A 403 -12.12 -12.28 10.36
C LEU A 403 -11.62 -11.98 8.93
N ILE A 404 -11.20 -10.74 8.66
CA ILE A 404 -10.66 -10.36 7.35
C ILE A 404 -9.36 -11.12 7.05
N GLY A 405 -8.43 -11.17 8.02
CA GLY A 405 -7.17 -11.89 7.89
C GLY A 405 -7.35 -13.39 7.63
N LYS A 406 -8.29 -14.03 8.35
CA LYS A 406 -8.70 -15.43 8.16
C LYS A 406 -9.29 -15.68 6.78
N ALA A 407 -10.19 -14.83 6.30
CA ALA A 407 -10.78 -14.96 4.97
C ALA A 407 -9.70 -14.85 3.88
N ILE A 408 -8.77 -13.89 4.01
CA ILE A 408 -7.63 -13.77 3.08
C ILE A 408 -6.75 -15.02 3.15
N ALA A 409 -6.41 -15.52 4.33
CA ALA A 409 -5.59 -16.73 4.50
C ALA A 409 -6.21 -17.96 3.85
N ILE A 410 -7.51 -18.21 4.08
CA ILE A 410 -8.27 -19.31 3.47
C ILE A 410 -8.30 -19.17 1.94
N TYR A 411 -8.46 -17.94 1.46
CA TYR A 411 -8.51 -17.68 0.03
C TYR A 411 -7.17 -17.90 -0.65
N ILE A 412 -6.07 -17.46 -0.03
CA ILE A 412 -4.70 -17.64 -0.54
C ILE A 412 -4.33 -19.13 -0.53
N GLN A 413 -4.69 -19.87 0.51
CA GLN A 413 -4.49 -21.33 0.59
C GLN A 413 -5.16 -22.08 -0.57
N GLY A 414 -6.26 -21.54 -1.11
CA GLY A 414 -6.90 -22.02 -2.35
C GLY A 414 -7.84 -23.22 -2.19
N GLU A 415 -7.79 -23.93 -1.07
CA GLU A 415 -8.58 -25.16 -0.84
C GLU A 415 -10.06 -24.89 -0.56
N ASN A 416 -10.43 -23.75 0.04
CA ASN A 416 -11.79 -23.48 0.49
C ASN A 416 -12.27 -22.05 0.24
N LYS A 417 -12.21 -21.61 -1.03
CA LYS A 417 -12.62 -20.27 -1.46
C LYS A 417 -14.06 -19.91 -1.05
N ASN A 418 -14.98 -20.87 -1.01
CA ASN A 418 -16.36 -20.62 -0.61
C ASN A 418 -16.47 -20.18 0.86
N THR A 419 -15.68 -20.77 1.76
CA THR A 419 -15.65 -20.36 3.16
C THR A 419 -15.13 -18.94 3.32
N ALA A 420 -14.06 -18.59 2.59
CA ALA A 420 -13.56 -17.20 2.59
C ALA A 420 -14.63 -16.21 2.11
N MET A 421 -15.37 -16.56 1.04
CA MET A 421 -16.45 -15.73 0.51
C MET A 421 -17.62 -15.57 1.49
N ASN A 422 -17.96 -16.63 2.25
CA ASN A 422 -19.01 -16.57 3.26
C ASN A 422 -18.62 -15.66 4.43
N ILE A 423 -17.36 -15.72 4.89
CA ILE A 423 -16.86 -14.82 5.95
C ILE A 423 -16.96 -13.36 5.49
N MET A 424 -16.60 -13.06 4.25
CA MET A 424 -16.75 -11.70 3.71
C MET A 424 -18.21 -11.28 3.55
N ASP A 425 -19.11 -12.19 3.20
CA ASP A 425 -20.55 -11.91 3.17
C ASP A 425 -21.11 -11.64 4.57
N GLU A 426 -20.57 -12.27 5.62
CA GLU A 426 -20.91 -11.99 7.01
C GLU A 426 -20.42 -10.60 7.44
N ILE A 427 -19.17 -10.25 7.10
CA ILE A 427 -18.61 -8.91 7.33
C ILE A 427 -19.48 -7.84 6.65
N SER A 428 -19.97 -8.11 5.44
CA SER A 428 -20.81 -7.16 4.69
C SER A 428 -22.15 -6.83 5.35
N LYS A 429 -22.61 -7.68 6.28
CA LYS A 429 -23.86 -7.52 7.03
C LYS A 429 -23.66 -6.83 8.37
N ILE A 430 -22.41 -6.56 8.77
CA ILE A 430 -22.13 -5.76 9.97
C ILE A 430 -22.67 -4.36 9.70
N ASP A 431 -23.50 -3.87 10.61
CA ASP A 431 -24.00 -2.51 10.53
C ASP A 431 -22.89 -1.54 10.90
N PHE A 432 -22.31 -0.89 9.90
CA PHE A 432 -21.27 0.10 10.11
C PHE A 432 -21.83 1.47 10.54
N GLU A 433 -23.16 1.66 10.70
CA GLU A 433 -23.70 2.97 11.09
C GLU A 433 -23.18 3.47 12.45
N GLU A 434 -22.91 2.56 13.39
CA GLU A 434 -22.33 2.91 14.71
C GLU A 434 -20.79 2.82 14.73
N ASN A 435 -20.19 1.93 13.92
CA ASN A 435 -18.75 1.59 13.98
C ASN A 435 -17.95 1.87 12.69
N PHE A 436 -18.43 2.77 11.81
CA PHE A 436 -17.77 3.06 10.53
C PHE A 436 -16.34 3.57 10.67
N LEU A 437 -16.03 4.31 11.75
CA LEU A 437 -14.68 4.79 12.03
C LEU A 437 -13.72 3.63 12.24
N ASP A 438 -14.12 2.64 13.03
CA ASP A 438 -13.31 1.45 13.31
C ASP A 438 -13.13 0.61 12.05
N ALA A 439 -14.16 0.47 11.22
CA ALA A 439 -14.06 -0.23 9.95
C ALA A 439 -13.06 0.46 8.99
N ILE A 440 -13.14 1.79 8.83
CA ILE A 440 -12.18 2.56 8.02
C ILE A 440 -10.76 2.33 8.54
N ILE A 441 -10.58 2.37 9.85
CA ILE A 441 -9.29 2.12 10.48
C ILE A 441 -8.84 0.69 10.16
N VAL A 442 -9.62 -0.35 10.48
CA VAL A 442 -9.27 -1.76 10.23
C VAL A 442 -8.86 -2.02 8.78
N PHE A 443 -9.65 -1.57 7.81
CA PHE A 443 -9.32 -1.75 6.39
C PHE A 443 -8.05 -0.99 6.00
N SER A 444 -7.88 0.25 6.47
CA SER A 444 -6.63 0.99 6.24
C SER A 444 -5.43 0.28 6.85
N GLU A 445 -5.54 -0.20 8.08
CA GLU A 445 -4.44 -0.82 8.84
C GLU A 445 -4.01 -2.15 8.19
N LEU A 446 -4.97 -2.98 7.79
CA LEU A 446 -4.71 -4.17 7.01
C LEU A 446 -4.04 -3.82 5.68
N GLY A 447 -4.50 -2.75 5.00
CA GLY A 447 -3.88 -2.27 3.77
C GLY A 447 -2.41 -1.91 3.98
N ASP A 448 -2.10 -1.22 5.08
CA ASP A 448 -0.74 -0.88 5.47
C ASP A 448 0.12 -2.14 5.68
N TYR A 449 -0.42 -3.17 6.34
CA TYR A 449 0.26 -4.45 6.56
C TYR A 449 0.55 -5.18 5.25
N PHE A 450 -0.42 -5.30 4.35
CA PHE A 450 -0.21 -6.01 3.09
C PHE A 450 0.69 -5.22 2.13
N LEU A 451 0.64 -3.88 2.15
CA LEU A 451 1.52 -3.03 1.33
C LEU A 451 2.99 -3.26 1.72
N ALA A 452 3.27 -3.25 3.03
CA ALA A 452 4.58 -3.56 3.60
C ALA A 452 5.27 -4.78 3.00
N LEU A 453 4.44 -5.79 2.75
CA LEU A 453 4.87 -7.12 2.41
C LEU A 453 4.99 -7.31 0.92
N GLY A 454 4.82 -6.23 0.15
CA GLY A 454 4.74 -6.28 -1.30
C GLY A 454 3.51 -7.02 -1.80
N HIS A 455 2.48 -7.18 -0.96
CA HIS A 455 1.13 -7.57 -1.38
C HIS A 455 0.32 -6.30 -1.69
N SER A 456 0.91 -5.43 -2.49
CA SER A 456 0.41 -4.11 -2.83
C SER A 456 -0.96 -4.16 -3.51
N GLN A 457 -1.29 -5.23 -4.23
CA GLN A 457 -2.65 -5.47 -4.75
C GLN A 457 -3.70 -5.67 -3.64
N ILE A 458 -3.37 -6.48 -2.63
CA ILE A 458 -4.27 -6.69 -1.48
C ILE A 458 -4.45 -5.36 -0.73
N ALA A 459 -3.37 -4.59 -0.58
CA ALA A 459 -3.41 -3.28 0.02
C ALA A 459 -4.29 -2.28 -0.74
N VAL A 460 -4.21 -2.26 -2.08
CA VAL A 460 -5.09 -1.41 -2.91
C VAL A 460 -6.54 -1.70 -2.62
N ASN A 461 -6.94 -2.98 -2.59
CA ASN A 461 -8.33 -3.35 -2.35
C ASN A 461 -8.79 -2.96 -0.94
N LEU A 462 -7.95 -3.20 0.07
CA LEU A 462 -8.25 -2.84 1.46
C LEU A 462 -8.37 -1.32 1.65
N TYR A 463 -7.46 -0.53 1.09
CA TYR A 463 -7.59 0.93 1.10
C TYR A 463 -8.80 1.42 0.33
N ASN A 464 -9.18 0.73 -0.74
CA ASN A 464 -10.38 1.06 -1.48
C ASN A 464 -11.65 0.84 -0.63
N GLN A 465 -11.74 -0.26 0.12
CA GLN A 465 -12.83 -0.50 1.06
C GLN A 465 -12.90 0.62 2.13
N ALA A 466 -11.76 1.02 2.70
CA ALA A 466 -11.71 2.14 3.63
C ALA A 466 -12.15 3.47 3.00
N LEU A 467 -11.79 3.71 1.73
CA LEU A 467 -12.15 4.93 0.99
C LEU A 467 -13.65 4.98 0.71
N GLU A 468 -14.24 3.86 0.28
CA GLU A 468 -15.68 3.73 0.03
C GLU A 468 -16.50 4.07 1.28
N ILE A 469 -16.14 3.51 2.44
CA ILE A 469 -16.79 3.83 3.72
C ILE A 469 -16.59 5.31 4.06
N SER A 470 -15.36 5.84 3.95
CA SER A 470 -15.07 7.25 4.27
C SER A 470 -15.90 8.24 3.46
N ILE A 471 -16.17 7.93 2.19
CA ILE A 471 -16.95 8.79 1.29
C ILE A 471 -18.43 8.79 1.68
N ASP A 472 -18.99 7.61 1.96
CA ASP A 472 -20.40 7.46 2.36
C ASP A 472 -20.69 8.23 3.66
N TYR A 473 -19.75 8.20 4.61
CA TYR A 473 -19.83 8.95 5.87
C TYR A 473 -19.26 10.37 5.81
N LYS A 474 -18.96 10.88 4.60
CA LYS A 474 -18.56 12.27 4.32
C LYS A 474 -17.28 12.74 5.04
N LEU A 475 -16.35 11.83 5.33
CA LEU A 475 -15.08 12.10 5.99
C LEU A 475 -14.00 12.56 5.00
N THR A 476 -14.10 13.80 4.51
CA THR A 476 -13.26 14.34 3.42
C THR A 476 -11.76 14.29 3.69
N TYR A 477 -11.31 14.63 4.90
CA TYR A 477 -9.89 14.57 5.28
C TYR A 477 -9.34 13.13 5.18
N LYS A 478 -10.05 12.14 5.76
CA LYS A 478 -9.65 10.73 5.68
C LYS A 478 -9.65 10.21 4.24
N SER A 479 -10.57 10.65 3.39
CA SER A 479 -10.57 10.30 1.97
C SER A 479 -9.30 10.75 1.26
N GLU A 480 -8.76 11.94 1.56
CA GLU A 480 -7.54 12.45 0.91
C GLU A 480 -6.31 11.62 1.29
N ILE A 481 -6.17 11.26 2.56
CA ILE A 481 -5.11 10.36 3.02
C ILE A 481 -5.22 8.97 2.37
N LEU A 482 -6.43 8.41 2.31
CA LEU A 482 -6.63 7.09 1.71
C LEU A 482 -6.31 7.08 0.20
N ILE A 483 -6.56 8.19 -0.49
CA ILE A 483 -6.16 8.38 -1.89
C ILE A 483 -4.63 8.38 -2.03
N GLU A 484 -3.90 9.00 -1.10
CA GLU A 484 -2.44 8.97 -1.09
C GLU A 484 -1.90 7.56 -0.87
N LYS A 485 -2.47 6.83 0.10
CA LYS A 485 -2.13 5.42 0.34
C LYS A 485 -2.42 4.53 -0.87
N LEU A 486 -3.56 4.73 -1.54
CA LEU A 486 -3.90 4.05 -2.79
C LEU A 486 -2.91 4.35 -3.90
N LYS A 487 -2.53 5.61 -4.10
CA LYS A 487 -1.50 6.01 -5.10
C LYS A 487 -0.17 5.32 -4.81
N ARG A 488 0.25 5.30 -3.54
CA ARG A 488 1.50 4.66 -3.12
C ARG A 488 1.47 3.16 -3.34
N SER A 489 0.41 2.47 -2.93
CA SER A 489 0.27 1.02 -3.21
C SER A 489 0.26 0.71 -4.68
N TYR A 490 -0.39 1.57 -5.48
CA TYR A 490 -0.42 1.42 -6.92
C TYR A 490 0.98 1.53 -7.52
N ILE A 491 1.73 2.58 -7.14
CA ILE A 491 3.14 2.73 -7.53
C ILE A 491 3.96 1.50 -7.12
N ALA A 492 3.86 1.06 -5.87
CA ALA A 492 4.59 -0.10 -5.39
C ALA A 492 4.24 -1.36 -6.20
N THR A 493 2.97 -1.58 -6.51
CA THR A 493 2.51 -2.68 -7.39
C THR A 493 3.16 -2.62 -8.77
N VAL A 494 3.24 -1.42 -9.36
CA VAL A 494 3.84 -1.20 -10.68
C VAL A 494 5.37 -1.39 -10.63
N LEU A 495 6.04 -0.96 -9.56
CA LEU A 495 7.50 -1.03 -9.41
C LEU A 495 8.02 -2.44 -9.04
N THR A 496 7.27 -3.24 -8.26
CA THR A 496 7.75 -4.55 -7.78
C THR A 496 7.62 -5.66 -8.81
N GLY A 497 6.78 -5.46 -9.84
CA GLY A 497 6.55 -6.43 -10.89
C GLY A 497 5.88 -7.73 -10.43
N TYR A 498 5.27 -8.45 -11.39
CA TYR A 498 4.64 -9.74 -11.18
C TYR A 498 5.66 -10.90 -11.18
N SER A 499 5.67 -11.72 -10.12
CA SER A 499 5.98 -13.14 -10.28
C SER A 499 4.69 -13.85 -10.67
N ALA A 500 4.58 -14.23 -11.95
CA ALA A 500 3.47 -15.04 -12.47
C ALA A 500 3.33 -16.44 -11.82
N GLU A 501 4.14 -16.77 -10.81
CA GLU A 501 4.14 -18.08 -10.15
C GLU A 501 3.55 -18.08 -8.73
N ASP A 502 3.37 -16.94 -8.03
CA ASP A 502 2.85 -16.95 -6.65
C ASP A 502 1.89 -15.78 -6.34
N MET A 503 0.60 -15.96 -6.68
CA MET A 503 -0.60 -15.68 -5.84
C MET A 503 -1.86 -15.31 -6.66
N VAL A 504 -2.72 -16.32 -6.78
CA VAL A 504 -4.19 -16.33 -6.72
C VAL A 504 -4.98 -15.31 -7.54
N ASP A 505 -5.30 -15.72 -8.77
CA ASP A 505 -6.49 -15.31 -9.53
C ASP A 505 -7.69 -14.99 -8.61
N LYS A 506 -8.16 -13.73 -8.65
CA LYS A 506 -9.45 -13.21 -8.15
C LYS A 506 -9.59 -12.84 -6.65
N LEU A 507 -8.51 -12.55 -5.91
CA LEU A 507 -8.65 -12.03 -4.54
C LEU A 507 -9.47 -10.71 -4.47
N ASP A 508 -9.46 -9.90 -5.53
CA ASP A 508 -10.31 -8.70 -5.63
C ASP A 508 -11.81 -9.03 -5.46
N VAL A 509 -12.27 -10.20 -5.96
CA VAL A 509 -13.66 -10.67 -5.83
C VAL A 509 -14.04 -10.98 -4.38
N LEU A 510 -13.05 -11.32 -3.54
CA LEU A 510 -13.25 -11.58 -2.12
C LEU A 510 -13.46 -10.27 -1.36
N LEU A 511 -12.57 -9.29 -1.57
CA LEU A 511 -12.58 -8.03 -0.82
C LEU A 511 -13.68 -7.07 -1.29
N ASP A 512 -14.09 -7.14 -2.57
CA ASP A 512 -15.21 -6.38 -3.14
C ASP A 512 -16.58 -6.69 -2.50
N LYS A 513 -16.66 -7.75 -1.68
CA LYS A 513 -17.88 -8.09 -0.93
C LYS A 513 -17.97 -7.41 0.42
N ALA A 514 -16.88 -6.88 0.96
CA ALA A 514 -16.82 -6.45 2.35
C ALA A 514 -17.67 -5.19 2.61
N TYR A 515 -17.71 -4.24 1.67
CA TYR A 515 -18.56 -3.06 1.72
C TYR A 515 -19.08 -2.69 0.31
N SER A 516 -20.24 -2.06 0.25
CA SER A 516 -20.86 -1.60 -1.00
C SER A 516 -21.17 -0.12 -0.93
N ILE A 517 -20.36 0.69 -1.63
CA ILE A 517 -20.53 2.15 -1.66
C ILE A 517 -21.94 2.62 -2.06
N LYS A 518 -22.45 3.61 -1.30
CA LYS A 518 -23.74 4.28 -1.51
C LYS A 518 -23.59 5.52 -2.41
N ASP A 519 -22.60 6.38 -2.16
CA ASP A 519 -22.30 7.62 -2.92
C ASP A 519 -21.20 7.41 -3.98
N VAL A 520 -21.59 6.76 -5.07
CA VAL A 520 -20.69 6.43 -6.19
C VAL A 520 -20.20 7.68 -6.94
N GLU A 521 -20.93 8.79 -6.93
CA GLU A 521 -20.54 10.00 -7.66
C GLU A 521 -19.35 10.70 -7.00
N LYS A 522 -19.42 10.90 -5.69
CA LYS A 522 -18.33 11.51 -4.90
C LYS A 522 -17.07 10.65 -4.90
N TYR A 523 -17.22 9.33 -4.92
CA TYR A 523 -16.10 8.41 -5.11
C TYR A 523 -15.40 8.59 -6.45
N ASN A 524 -16.16 8.72 -7.54
CA ASN A 524 -15.56 8.96 -8.85
C ASN A 524 -14.81 10.30 -8.92
N GLU A 525 -15.26 11.33 -8.21
CA GLU A 525 -14.52 12.60 -8.11
C GLU A 525 -13.18 12.42 -7.39
N GLN A 526 -13.16 11.66 -6.30
CA GLN A 526 -11.94 11.36 -5.56
C GLN A 526 -10.98 10.47 -6.37
N ILE A 527 -11.47 9.45 -7.07
CA ILE A 527 -10.65 8.60 -7.95
C ILE A 527 -10.08 9.38 -9.15
N LYS A 528 -10.76 10.41 -9.66
CA LYS A 528 -10.17 11.29 -10.70
C LYS A 528 -8.87 11.97 -10.23
N LYS A 529 -8.69 12.22 -8.92
CA LYS A 529 -7.42 12.71 -8.36
C LYS A 529 -6.28 11.69 -8.47
N ILE A 530 -6.59 10.40 -8.61
CA ILE A 530 -5.63 9.33 -8.92
C ILE A 530 -5.27 9.37 -10.42
N SER A 531 -6.27 9.53 -11.28
CA SER A 531 -6.06 9.67 -12.74
C SER A 531 -5.21 10.90 -13.11
N SER A 532 -5.36 12.02 -12.38
CA SER A 532 -4.52 13.21 -12.57
C SER A 532 -3.07 12.98 -12.14
N PHE A 533 -2.82 12.15 -11.12
CA PHE A 533 -1.46 11.74 -10.73
C PHE A 533 -0.82 10.87 -11.82
N ASN A 534 -1.59 9.96 -12.45
CA ASN A 534 -1.09 9.16 -13.57
C ASN A 534 -0.68 10.03 -14.77
N LEU A 535 -1.29 11.21 -14.95
CA LEU A 535 -0.87 12.19 -15.96
C LEU A 535 0.56 12.71 -15.70
N LEU A 536 1.04 12.70 -14.45
CA LEU A 536 2.37 13.16 -14.08
C LEU A 536 3.47 12.24 -14.64
N PHE A 537 3.25 10.93 -14.73
CA PHE A 537 4.21 10.00 -15.36
C PHE A 537 4.52 10.37 -16.83
N TYR A 538 3.57 10.99 -17.51
CA TYR A 538 3.65 11.29 -18.94
C TYR A 538 3.87 12.78 -19.24
N THR A 539 3.97 13.63 -18.21
CA THR A 539 4.29 15.05 -18.36
C THR A 539 5.76 15.32 -18.00
N PRO A 540 6.50 16.07 -18.83
CA PRO A 540 7.90 16.40 -18.57
C PRO A 540 8.08 17.08 -17.20
N PHE A 541 9.17 16.79 -16.52
CA PHE A 541 9.49 17.44 -15.25
C PHE A 541 9.91 18.90 -15.51
N PRO A 542 9.22 19.90 -14.93
CA PRO A 542 9.40 21.30 -15.33
C PRO A 542 10.75 21.90 -14.90
N TYR A 543 11.46 21.24 -13.96
CA TYR A 543 12.67 21.78 -13.33
C TYR A 543 13.98 21.14 -13.82
N ILE A 544 13.98 20.54 -15.01
CA ILE A 544 15.19 19.93 -15.59
C ILE A 544 16.25 21.00 -15.91
N THR A 545 17.47 20.81 -15.40
CA THR A 545 18.61 21.71 -15.65
C THR A 545 19.74 21.06 -16.46
N GLY A 546 19.76 19.73 -16.58
CA GLY A 546 20.73 18.93 -17.33
C GLY A 546 21.91 18.41 -16.48
N LYS A 547 22.58 17.34 -16.94
CA LYS A 547 23.67 16.63 -16.22
C LYS A 547 24.90 17.51 -15.91
N ASN A 548 25.08 18.61 -16.65
CA ASN A 548 26.27 19.47 -16.55
C ASN A 548 26.07 20.70 -15.64
N LYS A 549 24.84 20.98 -15.21
CA LYS A 549 24.52 22.20 -14.45
C LYS A 549 24.17 21.87 -13.02
N THR A 550 25.02 22.31 -12.09
CA THR A 550 24.78 22.19 -10.66
C THR A 550 23.99 23.39 -10.15
N ILE A 551 22.92 23.13 -9.39
CA ILE A 551 22.11 24.15 -8.73
C ILE A 551 22.24 24.05 -7.20
N PRO A 552 22.28 25.20 -6.49
CA PRO A 552 22.24 25.22 -5.04
C PRO A 552 20.82 24.94 -4.52
N PHE A 553 20.71 24.45 -3.29
CA PHE A 553 19.45 24.18 -2.59
C PHE A 553 18.43 25.32 -2.69
N SER A 554 18.86 26.58 -2.55
CA SER A 554 17.98 27.75 -2.62
C SER A 554 17.28 27.96 -3.96
N LYS A 555 17.75 27.29 -5.03
CA LYS A 555 17.15 27.31 -6.36
C LYS A 555 16.32 26.06 -6.68
N LEU A 556 16.13 25.16 -5.71
CA LEU A 556 15.23 24.03 -5.86
C LEU A 556 13.77 24.50 -5.85
N PRO A 557 12.86 23.71 -6.43
CA PRO A 557 11.42 23.86 -6.18
C PRO A 557 11.14 23.87 -4.67
N LYS A 558 10.20 24.69 -4.20
CA LYS A 558 9.89 24.80 -2.77
C LYS A 558 9.48 23.46 -2.17
N GLU A 559 8.75 22.70 -2.98
CA GLU A 559 8.30 21.33 -2.72
C GLU A 559 9.49 20.42 -2.36
N LEU A 560 10.66 20.58 -3.00
CA LEU A 560 11.86 19.79 -2.68
C LEU A 560 12.72 20.39 -1.54
N GLN A 561 12.44 21.61 -1.12
CA GLN A 561 13.18 22.28 -0.02
C GLN A 561 12.58 21.95 1.34
N ASP A 562 11.25 21.91 1.42
CA ASP A 562 10.53 21.81 2.69
C ASP A 562 10.11 20.37 3.02
N ASP A 563 9.95 19.51 2.01
CA ASP A 563 9.39 18.17 2.19
C ASP A 563 10.40 17.08 2.54
N TYR A 564 9.88 16.14 3.31
CA TYR A 564 10.47 14.84 3.56
C TYR A 564 10.07 13.91 2.41
N LEU A 565 11.07 13.43 1.67
CA LEU A 565 10.85 12.59 0.49
C LEU A 565 10.75 11.13 0.93
N GLU A 566 9.57 10.54 0.75
CA GLU A 566 9.34 9.14 1.05
C GLU A 566 10.00 8.24 0.01
N VAL A 567 10.77 7.27 0.46
CA VAL A 567 11.43 6.30 -0.41
C VAL A 567 10.47 5.15 -0.70
N VAL A 568 10.33 4.80 -1.98
CA VAL A 568 9.52 3.66 -2.47
C VAL A 568 10.37 2.52 -3.04
N TYR A 569 11.61 2.80 -3.43
CA TYR A 569 12.57 1.79 -3.85
C TYR A 569 13.99 2.32 -3.65
N PHE A 570 14.98 1.45 -3.48
CA PHE A 570 16.38 1.85 -3.64
C PHE A 570 17.21 0.71 -4.21
N GLU A 571 18.22 1.08 -4.98
CA GLU A 571 19.23 0.16 -5.49
C GLU A 571 20.64 0.69 -5.25
N LYS A 572 21.54 -0.22 -4.90
CA LYS A 572 22.97 0.09 -4.81
C LYS A 572 23.57 -0.03 -6.20
N SER A 573 24.39 0.95 -6.59
CA SER A 573 25.11 0.90 -7.86
C SER A 573 26.04 -0.31 -7.90
N LYS A 574 26.01 -1.04 -9.01
CA LYS A 574 26.92 -2.17 -9.26
C LYS A 574 28.37 -1.72 -9.47
N GLU A 575 28.56 -0.47 -9.90
CA GLU A 575 29.88 0.09 -10.25
C GLU A 575 30.52 0.85 -9.09
N ILE A 576 29.71 1.53 -8.26
CA ILE A 576 30.18 2.37 -7.14
C ILE A 576 29.50 1.92 -5.85
N PRO A 577 30.19 1.18 -4.96
CA PRO A 577 29.58 0.61 -3.76
C PRO A 577 28.94 1.62 -2.78
N GLU A 578 29.46 2.85 -2.75
CA GLU A 578 28.94 3.94 -1.90
C GLU A 578 27.82 4.75 -2.57
N GLN A 579 27.45 4.43 -3.80
CA GLN A 579 26.40 5.14 -4.55
C GLN A 579 25.09 4.38 -4.47
N ILE A 580 24.05 5.10 -4.06
CA ILE A 580 22.69 4.56 -3.95
C ILE A 580 21.75 5.44 -4.77
N LEU A 581 20.90 4.79 -5.56
CA LEU A 581 19.75 5.41 -6.21
C LEU A 581 18.52 5.09 -5.37
N PHE A 582 17.90 6.12 -4.82
CA PHE A 582 16.60 6.03 -4.18
C PHE A 582 15.53 6.49 -5.15
N ILE A 583 14.44 5.76 -5.27
CA ILE A 583 13.22 6.22 -5.92
C ILE A 583 12.32 6.77 -4.83
N VAL A 584 11.92 8.03 -4.96
CA VAL A 584 11.07 8.72 -4.00
C VAL A 584 9.75 9.11 -4.63
N SER A 585 8.70 9.09 -3.81
CA SER A 585 7.37 9.55 -4.18
C SER A 585 7.13 10.94 -3.60
N HIS A 586 6.59 11.83 -4.43
CA HIS A 586 6.18 13.17 -4.03
C HIS A 586 4.79 13.49 -4.60
N TYR A 587 3.92 14.07 -3.77
CA TYR A 587 2.52 14.34 -4.11
C TYR A 587 2.34 15.16 -5.39
N GLU A 588 3.00 16.31 -5.48
CA GLU A 588 2.90 17.22 -6.63
C GLU A 588 3.88 16.89 -7.76
N LEU A 589 5.06 16.38 -7.40
CA LEU A 589 6.16 16.21 -8.34
C LEU A 589 6.23 14.81 -8.97
N GLY A 590 5.47 13.84 -8.47
CA GLY A 590 5.48 12.45 -8.95
C GLY A 590 6.73 11.68 -8.50
N LEU A 591 7.09 10.64 -9.25
CA LEU A 591 8.28 9.81 -8.94
C LEU A 591 9.58 10.48 -9.38
N LEU A 592 10.55 10.52 -8.47
CA LEU A 592 11.86 11.11 -8.69
C LEU A 592 12.95 10.12 -8.26
N GLY A 593 14.08 10.11 -8.98
CA GLY A 593 15.27 9.38 -8.55
C GLY A 593 16.21 10.29 -7.77
N ILE A 594 16.52 10.01 -6.51
CA ILE A 594 17.56 10.68 -5.73
C ILE A 594 18.83 9.84 -5.76
N LYS A 595 19.86 10.33 -6.47
CA LYS A 595 21.16 9.66 -6.58
C LYS A 595 22.16 10.33 -5.64
N LEU A 596 22.73 9.58 -4.71
CA LEU A 596 23.64 10.14 -3.69
C LEU A 596 24.79 9.19 -3.36
N LEU A 597 25.88 9.77 -2.84
CA LEU A 597 27.00 9.04 -2.25
C LEU A 597 26.86 9.05 -0.73
N THR A 598 26.92 7.89 -0.09
CA THR A 598 26.84 7.74 1.36
C THR A 598 27.70 6.57 1.85
N SER A 599 28.26 6.71 3.05
CA SER A 599 28.87 5.59 3.79
C SER A 599 27.87 4.86 4.68
N GLU A 600 26.63 5.34 4.78
CA GLU A 600 25.59 4.68 5.57
C GLU A 600 25.21 3.35 4.91
N ASN A 601 25.15 2.28 5.72
CA ASN A 601 24.75 0.98 5.23
C ASN A 601 23.22 0.88 5.14
N VAL A 602 22.69 1.33 4.02
CA VAL A 602 21.25 1.24 3.71
C VAL A 602 20.93 -0.22 3.36
N THR A 603 20.07 -0.85 4.15
CA THR A 603 19.64 -2.24 4.01
C THR A 603 18.19 -2.38 4.47
N GLY A 604 17.45 -3.37 3.99
CA GLY A 604 16.04 -3.52 4.35
C GLY A 604 15.10 -2.81 3.37
N ILE A 605 13.94 -2.38 3.88
CA ILE A 605 12.82 -1.91 3.06
C ILE A 605 12.96 -0.41 2.76
N ALA A 606 12.69 -0.03 1.52
CA ALA A 606 12.73 1.35 1.04
C ALA A 606 11.88 2.30 1.90
N GLU A 607 10.67 1.88 2.22
CA GLU A 607 9.65 2.60 2.96
C GLU A 607 10.05 2.98 4.40
N ASN A 608 11.11 2.40 4.95
CA ASN A 608 11.68 2.79 6.25
C ASN A 608 12.61 3.99 6.18
N TYR A 609 12.87 4.46 4.97
CA TYR A 609 13.74 5.58 4.73
C TYR A 609 12.92 6.78 4.28
N THR A 610 13.28 7.91 4.85
CA THR A 610 12.87 9.22 4.36
C THR A 610 14.11 10.02 4.06
N LEU A 611 14.12 10.71 2.93
CA LEU A 611 15.23 11.54 2.52
C LEU A 611 14.88 13.01 2.74
N LYS A 612 15.84 13.77 3.25
CA LYS A 612 15.75 15.23 3.27
C LYS A 612 17.00 15.83 2.65
N ILE A 613 16.82 16.63 1.61
CA ILE A 613 17.93 17.35 0.98
C ILE A 613 18.40 18.43 1.97
N LYS A 614 19.71 18.46 2.29
CA LYS A 614 20.24 19.45 3.24
C LYS A 614 20.26 20.84 2.58
N SER A 615 20.10 21.89 3.39
CA SER A 615 20.15 23.29 2.91
C SER A 615 21.50 23.68 2.29
N THR A 616 22.56 22.94 2.61
CA THR A 616 23.91 23.10 2.05
C THR A 616 24.12 22.32 0.75
N ALA A 617 23.14 21.53 0.31
CA ALA A 617 23.28 20.64 -0.83
C ALA A 617 23.41 21.40 -2.15
N LYS A 618 24.22 20.82 -3.03
CA LYS A 618 24.29 21.16 -4.44
C LYS A 618 23.88 19.93 -5.23
N VAL A 619 22.93 20.11 -6.14
CA VAL A 619 22.34 18.99 -6.88
C VAL A 619 22.31 19.27 -8.37
N LYS A 620 22.19 18.21 -9.16
CA LYS A 620 21.93 18.26 -10.60
C LYS A 620 20.57 17.63 -10.86
N ILE A 621 19.74 18.25 -11.69
CA ILE A 621 18.43 17.72 -12.07
C ILE A 621 18.44 17.42 -13.56
N TYR A 622 18.24 16.16 -13.94
CA TYR A 622 18.29 15.73 -15.34
C TYR A 622 17.29 14.61 -15.65
N GLU A 623 17.07 14.37 -16.94
CA GLU A 623 16.20 13.29 -17.40
C GLU A 623 16.82 11.92 -17.12
N PRO A 624 16.05 10.96 -16.61
CA PRO A 624 16.51 9.58 -16.46
C PRO A 624 16.80 8.95 -17.82
N GLU A 625 17.66 7.94 -17.81
CA GLU A 625 17.92 7.11 -18.98
C GLU A 625 16.67 6.28 -19.32
N GLU A 626 16.50 5.90 -20.59
CA GLU A 626 15.26 5.26 -21.06
C GLU A 626 14.91 3.99 -20.27
N ASP A 627 15.91 3.19 -19.92
CA ASP A 627 15.70 1.95 -19.14
C ASP A 627 15.14 2.26 -17.75
N LEU A 628 15.79 3.16 -17.00
CA LEU A 628 15.34 3.61 -15.68
C LEU A 628 13.95 4.26 -15.72
N LYS A 629 13.65 4.99 -16.80
CA LYS A 629 12.35 5.63 -17.02
C LYS A 629 11.26 4.59 -17.32
N ASN A 630 11.58 3.54 -18.07
CA ASN A 630 10.67 2.46 -18.40
C ASN A 630 10.44 1.51 -17.22
N ASP A 631 11.46 1.29 -16.40
CA ASP A 631 11.42 0.38 -15.25
C ASP A 631 10.75 1.03 -14.03
N PHE A 632 11.03 2.30 -13.74
CA PHE A 632 10.56 2.96 -12.51
C PHE A 632 9.60 4.13 -12.71
N LEU A 633 9.27 4.50 -13.96
CA LEU A 633 8.40 5.65 -14.29
C LEU A 633 8.85 6.98 -13.65
N ILE A 634 10.15 7.11 -13.34
CA ILE A 634 10.71 8.32 -12.75
C ILE A 634 10.73 9.48 -13.75
N ARG A 635 10.44 10.68 -13.26
CA ARG A 635 10.32 11.90 -14.08
C ARG A 635 11.63 12.67 -14.21
N ALA A 636 12.48 12.59 -13.20
CA ALA A 636 13.80 13.24 -13.15
C ALA A 636 14.73 12.50 -12.17
N ILE A 637 16.03 12.64 -12.41
CA ILE A 637 17.08 12.27 -11.46
C ILE A 637 17.63 13.54 -10.82
N ILE A 638 17.64 13.55 -9.49
CA ILE A 638 18.27 14.55 -8.64
C ILE A 638 19.53 13.93 -8.06
N GLU A 639 20.68 14.36 -8.55
CA GLU A 639 21.98 13.84 -8.13
C GLU A 639 22.67 14.81 -7.18
N ALA A 640 22.97 14.35 -5.97
CA ALA A 640 23.77 15.09 -5.00
C ALA A 640 25.26 15.04 -5.38
N THR A 641 25.91 16.21 -5.50
CA THR A 641 27.27 16.29 -6.05
C THR A 641 28.37 15.86 -5.09
N THR A 642 28.08 15.77 -3.80
CA THR A 642 29.04 15.48 -2.73
C THR A 642 28.41 14.53 -1.70
N LYS A 643 29.26 13.74 -1.04
CA LYS A 643 28.87 12.75 -0.03
C LYS A 643 28.03 13.39 1.10
N ASP A 644 27.04 12.65 1.59
CA ASP A 644 26.19 13.00 2.74
C ASP A 644 25.43 14.34 2.65
N MET A 645 25.16 14.85 1.43
CA MET A 645 24.37 16.08 1.23
C MET A 645 22.86 15.85 1.31
N VAL A 646 22.43 14.61 1.37
CA VAL A 646 21.05 14.21 1.63
C VAL A 646 21.06 13.47 2.96
N LYS A 647 20.23 13.91 3.90
CA LYS A 647 20.04 13.23 5.16
C LYS A 647 19.15 12.01 4.89
N ILE A 648 19.70 10.83 5.09
CA ILE A 648 18.95 9.58 5.12
C ILE A 648 18.44 9.44 6.54
N ILE A 649 17.13 9.33 6.71
CA ILE A 649 16.50 9.14 8.01
C ILE A 649 15.93 7.74 7.98
N TYR A 650 16.56 6.84 8.75
CA TYR A 650 15.90 5.61 9.12
C TYR A 650 14.81 5.97 10.12
N ASN A 651 13.55 5.82 9.71
CA ASN A 651 12.42 6.04 10.59
C ASN A 651 12.35 4.88 11.56
N LEU A 652 13.01 5.02 12.73
CA LEU A 652 12.85 4.07 13.82
C LEU A 652 11.35 3.96 14.16
N PRO A 653 10.82 2.74 14.30
CA PRO A 653 9.44 2.51 14.70
C PRO A 653 9.07 3.29 15.96
N ALA A 654 7.84 3.80 16.02
CA ALA A 654 7.33 4.57 17.15
C ALA A 654 7.46 3.79 18.47
N PHE A 655 7.22 2.48 18.47
CA PHE A 655 7.38 1.64 19.66
C PHE A 655 8.81 1.67 20.24
N PHE A 656 9.87 1.72 19.42
CA PHE A 656 11.25 1.84 19.92
C PHE A 656 11.54 3.21 20.56
N LYS A 657 10.74 4.23 20.22
CA LYS A 657 10.80 5.57 20.83
C LYS A 657 9.92 5.64 22.10
N GLN A 658 8.84 4.86 22.16
CA GLN A 658 7.89 4.79 23.29
C GLN A 658 8.31 3.82 24.41
N LEU A 659 9.31 2.96 24.16
CA LEU A 659 10.03 2.25 25.22
C LEU A 659 10.77 3.30 26.07
N ASN A 660 10.06 3.91 27.03
CA ASN A 660 10.64 4.73 28.08
C ASN A 660 11.75 3.91 28.75
N LEU A 661 13.00 4.28 28.44
CA LEU A 661 14.17 3.95 29.24
C LEU A 661 14.29 4.99 30.34
#